data_AF-A0A8H5T0V5-F1
#
_entry.id   AF-A0A8H5T0V5-F1
#
_cell.length_a   1.000
_cell.length_b   1.000
_cell.length_c   1.000
_cell.angle_alpha   90.00
_cell.angle_beta   90.00
_cell.angle_gamma   90.00
#
_symmetry.space_group_name_H-M   'P 1'
#
loop_
_entity.id
_entity.type
_entity.pdbx_description
1 polymer ?
#
loop_
_entity_poly.entity_id
_entity_poly.type
_entity_poly.pdbx_seq_one_letter_code
_entity_poly.pdbx_strand_id
1 'polypeptide(L)'
;MKFASIIAAAFAGAPALAVPAGFVTTDGTKFSLDGKDFFFAGSNAYYLPFNVWGTDHYNDVKIGLDAAKDAGLKVIRTWAFHDQNKTYVSGGLPQYGTGAEDTAMQIFNGDGTVKIDLSKLDVVVEAAEATGMKLILALTNNWADYGGMDVYTVNLGGRYHDDFYRLPAIKKAFKNYIKAVVERYKDSAAVLAWELANEPRCGADGTRNLPRGPDCAPALITSWVDEMSTYIKSIDADHLVTTGSEGGFNRKSDDWAYNGADGTDFDAEIALPNIDFNTFHSYPQAWSKTTDWVVQWIKDHAKAGADAGKPVLHEEYGWTEKATRVSVLSKWQKASLDLEMSDMYWQFGTSAYSYGKNHDDGNTIYLEDDEAQPLVYEHAAAVNGENAPPSPTSTTKAPAGPTTTTKVPPKPTETAGPRVARYESGSFSDFTLVCDGHEFKLHQMIVCPQSPVINAALTGGFQEATSKVLAVNEFDISTVRSMISFLYTGEYRIDSSHEARRTLTKMEYLEDSEEPSLGTELTANETVEILLAHIRVNAIADYYNIESLAQLAASKFQTIIEDGPDVEILPRIIQEVSTSNRDARLQSSVASLAALRIDDLCKLPAFQELEIEHSLTKKILFDCGRSKELFKVALQASQQQVVEYREALTKQSDAEIVVRTSAVIMELLGLANPYLTICAARIVAAGILEASTLMFYQ
;
A
#
# COMPACT_ATOMS: atom_id res chain seq x y z
N MET A 1 57.16 -6.41 59.31
CA MET A 1 56.51 -7.10 58.18
C MET A 1 55.04 -6.70 58.24
N LYS A 2 54.66 -5.68 57.47
CA LYS A 2 54.12 -5.75 56.10
C LYS A 2 52.70 -6.36 56.11
N PHE A 3 51.67 -5.51 56.15
CA PHE A 3 50.98 -4.85 55.02
C PHE A 3 49.93 -5.77 54.40
N ALA A 4 48.63 -5.47 54.64
CA ALA A 4 47.53 -5.48 53.65
C ALA A 4 46.16 -5.39 54.35
N SER A 5 45.78 -4.19 54.77
CA SER A 5 44.39 -3.75 54.75
C SER A 5 44.31 -2.64 53.70
N ILE A 6 43.14 -2.48 53.07
CA ILE A 6 42.81 -1.55 51.97
C ILE A 6 42.99 -2.17 50.57
N ILE A 7 41.94 -2.84 50.05
CA ILE A 7 41.34 -2.58 48.71
C ILE A 7 39.86 -2.98 48.81
N ALA A 8 39.01 -2.03 49.18
CA ALA A 8 37.56 -2.14 49.06
C ALA A 8 36.99 -0.72 48.92
N ALA A 9 37.10 -0.15 47.72
CA ALA A 9 36.29 0.96 47.20
C ALA A 9 36.81 1.36 45.81
N ALA A 10 35.87 1.78 44.95
CA ALA A 10 36.04 2.40 43.63
C ALA A 10 36.17 1.46 42.42
N PHE A 11 35.13 0.67 42.15
CA PHE A 11 34.53 0.71 40.81
C PHE A 11 33.33 1.65 40.88
N ALA A 12 33.60 2.96 40.98
CA ALA A 12 32.62 3.92 40.49
C ALA A 12 32.60 3.70 38.98
N GLY A 13 31.47 3.18 38.47
CA GLY A 13 31.25 3.12 37.03
C GLY A 13 31.57 4.48 36.46
N ALA A 14 32.37 4.51 35.40
CA ALA A 14 32.50 5.73 34.61
C ALA A 14 31.08 6.24 34.35
N PRO A 15 30.78 7.53 34.57
CA PRO A 15 29.47 8.05 34.18
C PRO A 15 29.26 7.65 32.72
N ALA A 16 28.13 7.00 32.43
CA ALA A 16 27.73 6.80 31.04
C ALA A 16 27.86 8.18 30.36
N LEU A 17 28.58 8.22 29.24
CA LEU A 17 28.70 9.46 28.48
C LEU A 17 27.28 9.96 28.23
N ALA A 18 27.03 11.23 28.55
CA ALA A 18 25.72 11.80 28.30
C ALA A 18 25.47 11.76 26.79
N VAL A 19 24.30 11.24 26.39
CA VAL A 19 23.86 11.23 25.00
C VAL A 19 23.96 12.66 24.44
N PRO A 20 24.51 12.86 23.22
CA PRO A 20 24.69 14.19 22.66
C PRO A 20 23.38 14.97 22.52
N ALA A 21 23.47 16.30 22.53
CA ALA A 21 22.30 17.16 22.32
C ALA A 21 21.66 16.88 20.94
N GLY A 22 20.34 16.98 20.86
CA GLY A 22 19.55 16.74 19.66
C GLY A 22 19.11 15.28 19.47
N PHE A 23 19.69 14.32 20.19
CA PHE A 23 19.26 12.92 20.16
C PHE A 23 18.06 12.73 21.10
N VAL A 24 17.08 11.94 20.65
CA VAL A 24 15.93 11.60 21.47
C VAL A 24 16.34 10.50 22.46
N THR A 25 15.91 10.64 23.71
CA THR A 25 16.14 9.71 24.81
C THR A 25 14.81 9.33 25.47
N THR A 26 14.84 8.52 26.52
CA THR A 26 13.65 8.15 27.31
C THR A 26 13.81 8.56 28.77
N ASP A 27 12.76 9.09 29.37
CA ASP A 27 12.65 9.33 30.82
C ASP A 27 11.39 8.64 31.36
N GLY A 28 11.58 7.49 32.01
CA GLY A 28 10.48 6.60 32.39
C GLY A 28 9.61 6.23 31.20
N THR A 29 8.33 6.57 31.23
CA THR A 29 7.36 6.25 30.18
C THR A 29 7.27 7.29 29.06
N LYS A 30 8.18 8.27 29.03
CA LYS A 30 8.13 9.40 28.09
C LYS A 30 9.37 9.46 27.21
N PHE A 31 9.21 9.94 25.99
CA PHE A 31 10.35 10.39 25.19
C PHE A 31 10.85 11.75 25.70
N SER A 32 12.15 12.00 25.57
CA SER A 32 12.79 13.26 25.94
C SER A 32 13.74 13.75 24.85
N LEU A 33 13.70 15.04 24.56
CA LEU A 33 14.64 15.71 23.65
C LEU A 33 15.26 16.91 24.39
N ASP A 34 16.58 16.90 24.53
CA ASP A 34 17.34 17.94 25.23
C ASP A 34 16.82 18.26 26.65
N GLY A 35 16.41 17.22 27.38
CA GLY A 35 15.92 17.31 28.76
C GLY A 35 14.50 17.84 28.90
N LYS A 36 13.72 17.88 27.82
CA LYS A 36 12.28 18.23 27.83
C LYS A 36 11.46 17.04 27.37
N ASP A 37 10.23 16.92 27.88
CA ASP A 37 9.24 15.97 27.38
C ASP A 37 9.06 16.14 25.87
N PHE A 38 9.11 15.03 25.13
CA PHE A 38 9.00 15.00 23.68
C PHE A 38 7.82 14.13 23.26
N PHE A 39 6.61 14.58 23.56
CA PHE A 39 5.40 14.00 22.99
C PHE A 39 5.23 14.46 21.54
N PHE A 40 4.81 13.55 20.66
CA PHE A 40 4.64 13.83 19.25
C PHE A 40 3.46 13.09 18.61
N ALA A 41 2.84 13.76 17.64
CA ALA A 41 2.16 13.09 16.55
C ALA A 41 3.15 12.93 15.39
N GLY A 42 3.12 11.78 14.73
CA GLY A 42 3.91 11.47 13.55
C GLY A 42 3.08 10.79 12.47
N SER A 43 3.77 10.27 11.45
CA SER A 43 3.13 9.50 10.38
C SER A 43 4.13 8.53 9.74
N ASN A 44 3.62 7.61 8.95
CA ASN A 44 4.41 6.66 8.17
C ASN A 44 4.52 7.15 6.72
N ALA A 45 5.72 7.13 6.17
CA ALA A 45 5.99 7.45 4.77
C ALA A 45 7.02 6.47 4.23
N TYR A 46 6.63 5.19 4.10
CA TYR A 46 7.53 4.11 3.70
C TYR A 46 8.24 4.37 2.37
N TYR A 47 7.60 5.15 1.51
CA TYR A 47 7.99 5.39 0.12
C TYR A 47 9.10 6.44 -0.05
N LEU A 48 9.46 7.21 0.98
CA LEU A 48 10.45 8.31 0.86
C LEU A 48 11.79 7.89 0.21
N PRO A 49 12.41 6.74 0.57
CA PRO A 49 13.65 6.32 -0.08
C PRO A 49 13.46 5.87 -1.53
N PHE A 50 12.24 5.55 -1.95
CA PHE A 50 11.92 4.95 -3.24
C PHE A 50 11.27 5.92 -4.23
N ASN A 51 10.95 7.14 -3.79
CA ASN A 51 10.42 8.22 -4.60
C ASN A 51 11.46 8.77 -5.60
N VAL A 52 11.89 7.93 -6.54
CA VAL A 52 12.79 8.30 -7.65
C VAL A 52 12.03 8.74 -8.90
N TRP A 53 10.71 8.87 -8.81
CA TRP A 53 9.82 9.26 -9.90
C TRP A 53 9.88 10.77 -10.17
N GLY A 54 11.01 11.27 -10.67
CA GLY A 54 11.20 12.69 -10.99
C GLY A 54 12.64 13.05 -11.31
N THR A 55 12.89 14.32 -11.70
CA THR A 55 14.24 14.83 -11.97
C THR A 55 15.02 15.24 -10.72
N ASP A 56 14.40 15.20 -9.52
CA ASP A 56 14.98 15.74 -8.29
C ASP A 56 14.45 15.07 -6.99
N HIS A 57 14.92 13.85 -6.73
CA HIS A 57 14.52 13.00 -5.57
C HIS A 57 14.68 13.73 -4.22
N TYR A 58 15.77 14.50 -4.03
CA TYR A 58 15.97 15.24 -2.78
C TYR A 58 14.87 16.26 -2.51
N ASN A 59 14.48 17.02 -3.54
CA ASN A 59 13.43 18.03 -3.39
C ASN A 59 12.07 17.40 -3.08
N ASP A 60 11.74 16.23 -3.64
CA ASP A 60 10.50 15.53 -3.31
C ASP A 60 10.49 15.01 -1.87
N VAL A 61 11.59 14.44 -1.39
CA VAL A 61 11.68 14.01 0.01
C VAL A 61 11.59 15.22 0.94
N LYS A 62 12.33 16.28 0.64
CA LYS A 62 12.34 17.49 1.46
C LYS A 62 10.98 18.17 1.51
N ILE A 63 10.28 18.33 0.37
CA ILE A 63 8.97 19.00 0.36
C ILE A 63 7.91 18.20 1.12
N GLY A 64 7.97 16.86 1.08
CA GLY A 64 7.12 16.01 1.92
C GLY A 64 7.40 16.20 3.42
N LEU A 65 8.67 16.25 3.82
CA LEU A 65 9.06 16.48 5.21
C LEU A 65 8.73 17.90 5.69
N ASP A 66 8.90 18.91 4.85
CA ASP A 66 8.45 20.28 5.13
C ASP A 66 6.93 20.32 5.31
N ALA A 67 6.16 19.65 4.44
CA ALA A 67 4.71 19.61 4.55
C ALA A 67 4.22 18.89 5.83
N ALA A 68 4.86 17.78 6.21
CA ALA A 68 4.60 17.09 7.46
C ALA A 68 4.88 17.99 8.68
N LYS A 69 6.03 18.68 8.65
CA LYS A 69 6.43 19.63 9.69
C LYS A 69 5.45 20.80 9.80
N ASP A 70 5.04 21.36 8.68
CA ASP A 70 4.07 22.47 8.63
C ASP A 70 2.68 22.05 9.16
N ALA A 71 2.36 20.76 9.07
CA ALA A 71 1.16 20.18 9.69
C ALA A 71 1.30 19.90 11.20
N GLY A 72 2.50 20.12 11.77
CA GLY A 72 2.80 19.92 13.20
C GLY A 72 3.31 18.52 13.55
N LEU A 73 3.53 17.65 12.56
CA LEU A 73 4.15 16.34 12.79
C LEU A 73 5.65 16.53 13.10
N LYS A 74 6.19 15.71 14.01
CA LYS A 74 7.61 15.80 14.43
C LYS A 74 8.44 14.59 14.00
N VAL A 75 7.79 13.46 13.77
CA VAL A 75 8.44 12.17 13.50
C VAL A 75 7.82 11.54 12.26
N ILE A 76 8.67 11.03 11.37
CA ILE A 76 8.28 10.20 10.23
C ILE A 76 8.94 8.84 10.37
N ARG A 77 8.15 7.78 10.28
CA ARG A 77 8.65 6.42 10.16
C ARG A 77 8.77 6.03 8.69
N THR A 78 9.88 5.41 8.29
CA THR A 78 10.15 5.03 6.89
C THR A 78 11.06 3.81 6.78
N TRP A 79 11.10 3.20 5.59
CA TRP A 79 11.82 1.94 5.37
C TRP A 79 13.29 2.21 5.08
N ALA A 80 14.17 1.68 5.93
CA ALA A 80 15.61 1.67 5.70
C ALA A 80 16.07 0.34 5.08
N PHE A 81 15.20 -0.31 4.30
CA PHE A 81 15.48 -1.54 3.58
C PHE A 81 14.86 -1.51 2.18
N HIS A 82 15.52 -2.21 1.26
CA HIS A 82 14.91 -2.70 0.03
C HIS A 82 15.82 -3.83 -0.48
N ASP A 83 15.38 -5.05 -0.23
CA ASP A 83 16.14 -6.28 -0.44
C ASP A 83 15.72 -6.94 -1.75
N GLN A 84 16.70 -7.28 -2.60
CA GLN A 84 16.42 -7.92 -3.89
C GLN A 84 17.37 -9.05 -4.23
N ASN A 85 16.86 -10.04 -4.97
CA ASN A 85 17.69 -10.96 -5.72
C ASN A 85 18.24 -10.25 -6.96
N LYS A 86 19.53 -10.43 -7.28
CA LYS A 86 20.12 -9.89 -8.52
C LYS A 86 19.33 -10.30 -9.76
N THR A 87 18.80 -11.52 -9.74
CA THR A 87 17.94 -12.02 -10.80
C THR A 87 16.61 -12.39 -10.17
N TYR A 88 15.57 -11.64 -10.53
CA TYR A 88 14.20 -11.97 -10.18
C TYR A 88 13.83 -13.36 -10.70
N VAL A 89 13.25 -14.18 -9.84
CA VAL A 89 12.78 -15.52 -10.18
C VAL A 89 11.26 -15.45 -10.32
N SER A 90 10.75 -15.58 -11.54
CA SER A 90 9.30 -15.60 -11.79
C SER A 90 8.64 -16.75 -11.03
N GLY A 91 7.62 -16.44 -10.22
CA GLY A 91 6.96 -17.40 -9.33
C GLY A 91 7.81 -17.84 -8.12
N GLY A 92 8.98 -17.24 -7.93
CA GLY A 92 9.81 -17.41 -6.74
C GLY A 92 9.26 -16.63 -5.53
N LEU A 93 9.83 -16.93 -4.37
CA LEU A 93 9.54 -16.24 -3.12
C LEU A 93 10.76 -15.42 -2.64
N PRO A 94 10.55 -14.32 -1.90
CA PRO A 94 9.25 -13.67 -1.70
C PRO A 94 8.77 -12.95 -2.98
N GLN A 95 7.46 -12.73 -3.10
CA GLN A 95 6.86 -11.98 -4.22
C GLN A 95 6.86 -10.48 -3.91
N TYR A 96 8.04 -9.86 -4.00
CA TYR A 96 8.29 -8.50 -3.51
C TYR A 96 7.79 -7.34 -4.39
N GLY A 97 7.00 -7.64 -5.41
CA GLY A 97 6.42 -6.64 -6.33
C GLY A 97 7.38 -6.20 -7.43
N THR A 98 6.84 -5.43 -8.38
CA THR A 98 7.57 -4.83 -9.52
C THR A 98 7.37 -3.32 -9.50
N GLY A 99 8.37 -2.53 -9.91
CA GLY A 99 8.25 -1.07 -10.00
C GLY A 99 9.06 -0.29 -8.97
N ALA A 100 10.19 -0.81 -8.50
CA ALA A 100 11.15 -0.06 -7.69
C ALA A 100 12.58 -0.64 -7.78
N GLU A 101 12.86 -1.48 -8.77
CA GLU A 101 14.05 -2.32 -8.89
C GLU A 101 15.35 -1.52 -8.85
N ASP A 102 15.34 -0.29 -9.38
CA ASP A 102 16.48 0.62 -9.38
C ASP A 102 16.74 1.30 -8.01
N THR A 103 15.91 1.03 -7.01
CA THR A 103 16.02 1.60 -5.64
C THR A 103 16.46 0.58 -4.60
N ALA A 104 16.87 -0.61 -5.02
CA ALA A 104 17.35 -1.66 -4.12
C ALA A 104 18.53 -1.16 -3.27
N MET A 105 18.37 -1.22 -1.95
CA MET A 105 19.42 -0.89 -0.98
C MET A 105 20.35 -2.08 -0.74
N GLN A 106 19.85 -3.29 -0.96
CA GLN A 106 20.62 -4.52 -0.82
C GLN A 106 20.30 -5.51 -1.95
N ILE A 107 21.35 -6.01 -2.60
CA ILE A 107 21.24 -6.97 -3.70
C ILE A 107 22.03 -8.22 -3.38
N PHE A 108 21.35 -9.37 -3.37
CA PHE A 108 21.95 -10.70 -3.26
C PHE A 108 22.37 -11.20 -4.65
N ASN A 109 23.67 -11.33 -4.88
CA ASN A 109 24.22 -11.82 -6.14
C ASN A 109 24.21 -13.36 -6.19
N GLY A 110 24.09 -13.91 -7.40
CA GLY A 110 24.10 -15.37 -7.61
C GLY A 110 25.43 -16.07 -7.28
N ASP A 111 26.50 -15.32 -7.00
CA ASP A 111 27.77 -15.86 -6.50
C ASP A 111 27.84 -15.89 -4.95
N GLY A 112 26.76 -15.51 -4.27
CA GLY A 112 26.67 -15.46 -2.81
C GLY A 112 27.17 -14.17 -2.18
N THR A 113 27.61 -13.18 -2.98
CA THR A 113 27.99 -11.86 -2.47
C THR A 113 26.79 -10.94 -2.32
N VAL A 114 26.84 -10.03 -1.34
CA VAL A 114 25.78 -9.05 -1.09
C VAL A 114 26.33 -7.65 -1.36
N LYS A 115 25.66 -6.88 -2.23
CA LYS A 115 25.95 -5.46 -2.46
C LYS A 115 24.98 -4.62 -1.64
N ILE A 116 25.50 -3.65 -0.89
CA ILE A 116 24.70 -2.67 -0.14
C ILE A 116 24.97 -1.27 -0.71
N ASP A 117 23.92 -0.51 -0.99
CA ASP A 117 23.96 0.87 -1.49
C ASP A 117 22.91 1.71 -0.77
N LEU A 118 23.36 2.57 0.15
CA LEU A 118 22.49 3.38 1.00
C LEU A 118 22.33 4.81 0.46
N SER A 119 22.75 5.09 -0.77
CA SER A 119 22.69 6.45 -1.35
C SER A 119 21.29 7.02 -1.43
N LYS A 120 20.26 6.18 -1.53
CA LYS A 120 18.85 6.61 -1.50
C LYS A 120 18.37 6.97 -0.10
N LEU A 121 18.87 6.27 0.91
CA LEU A 121 18.57 6.56 2.31
C LEU A 121 19.32 7.83 2.78
N ASP A 122 20.49 8.12 2.21
CA ASP A 122 21.22 9.38 2.46
C ASP A 122 20.35 10.60 2.19
N VAL A 123 19.62 10.59 1.07
CA VAL A 123 18.71 11.67 0.67
C VAL A 123 17.65 11.92 1.75
N VAL A 124 17.12 10.84 2.35
CA VAL A 124 16.09 10.92 3.39
C VAL A 124 16.64 11.46 4.69
N VAL A 125 17.80 10.96 5.14
CA VAL A 125 18.45 11.43 6.37
C VAL A 125 18.90 12.89 6.20
N GLU A 126 19.50 13.27 5.07
CA GLU A 126 19.91 14.65 4.78
C GLU A 126 18.70 15.61 4.77
N ALA A 127 17.59 15.21 4.15
CA ALA A 127 16.37 16.01 4.16
C ALA A 127 15.76 16.13 5.57
N ALA A 128 15.81 15.06 6.39
CA ALA A 128 15.36 15.12 7.77
C ALA A 128 16.23 16.05 8.63
N GLU A 129 17.55 16.00 8.47
CA GLU A 129 18.49 16.94 9.10
C GLU A 129 18.18 18.39 8.70
N ALA A 130 17.95 18.64 7.40
CA ALA A 130 17.65 19.97 6.87
C ALA A 130 16.31 20.54 7.36
N THR A 131 15.34 19.67 7.65
CA THR A 131 14.00 20.08 8.12
C THR A 131 13.88 20.06 9.64
N GLY A 132 14.78 19.36 10.34
CA GLY A 132 14.70 19.10 11.78
C GLY A 132 13.69 18.01 12.16
N MET A 133 13.16 17.28 11.17
CA MET A 133 12.29 16.13 11.39
C MET A 133 13.08 14.96 11.99
N LYS A 134 12.39 14.12 12.76
CA LYS A 134 12.96 12.89 13.31
C LYS A 134 12.52 11.67 12.51
N LEU A 135 13.39 10.66 12.40
CA LEU A 135 13.16 9.44 11.65
C LEU A 135 13.14 8.19 12.54
N ILE A 136 12.14 7.33 12.36
CA ILE A 136 12.21 5.92 12.78
C ILE A 136 12.51 5.09 11.55
N LEU A 137 13.57 4.29 11.62
CA LEU A 137 14.13 3.57 10.48
C LEU A 137 13.97 2.06 10.67
N ALA A 138 12.97 1.46 10.01
CA ALA A 138 12.76 0.01 9.98
C ALA A 138 13.85 -0.66 9.14
N LEU A 139 14.52 -1.68 9.69
CA LEU A 139 15.73 -2.28 9.08
C LEU A 139 15.44 -3.49 8.18
N THR A 140 14.23 -4.05 8.23
CA THR A 140 13.74 -5.09 7.31
C THR A 140 12.21 -5.19 7.40
N ASN A 141 11.59 -6.09 6.63
CA ASN A 141 10.15 -6.32 6.60
C ASN A 141 9.81 -7.78 6.89
N ASN A 142 8.75 -8.02 7.65
CA ASN A 142 8.11 -9.33 7.73
C ASN A 142 7.47 -9.71 6.38
N TRP A 143 6.79 -8.75 5.75
CA TRP A 143 6.06 -8.96 4.49
C TRP A 143 7.00 -8.95 3.28
N ALA A 144 6.48 -9.45 2.16
CA ALA A 144 7.23 -9.52 0.91
C ALA A 144 7.54 -8.14 0.31
N ASP A 145 6.78 -7.08 0.62
CA ASP A 145 6.97 -5.75 0.01
C ASP A 145 8.39 -5.24 0.23
N TYR A 146 9.05 -4.87 -0.87
CA TYR A 146 10.46 -4.47 -0.91
C TYR A 146 11.44 -5.54 -0.40
N GLY A 147 11.06 -6.82 -0.47
CA GLY A 147 11.90 -7.97 -0.21
C GLY A 147 11.70 -8.53 1.19
N GLY A 148 12.29 -7.86 2.18
CA GLY A 148 12.20 -8.25 3.59
C GLY A 148 12.95 -9.55 3.93
N MET A 149 12.54 -10.15 5.05
CA MET A 149 13.21 -11.31 5.67
C MET A 149 13.43 -12.47 4.69
N ASP A 150 12.45 -12.73 3.83
CA ASP A 150 12.47 -13.91 2.97
C ASP A 150 13.52 -13.82 1.86
N VAL A 151 13.96 -12.63 1.44
CA VAL A 151 15.08 -12.49 0.50
C VAL A 151 16.36 -13.06 1.11
N TYR A 152 16.63 -12.78 2.39
CA TYR A 152 17.76 -13.37 3.10
C TYR A 152 17.61 -14.88 3.18
N THR A 153 16.42 -15.34 3.56
CA THR A 153 16.12 -16.74 3.83
C THR A 153 16.32 -17.60 2.59
N VAL A 154 15.77 -17.20 1.43
CA VAL A 154 15.89 -17.98 0.19
C VAL A 154 17.32 -18.02 -0.35
N ASN A 155 18.09 -16.94 -0.21
CA ASN A 155 19.49 -16.91 -0.68
C ASN A 155 20.46 -17.68 0.21
N LEU A 156 20.10 -17.90 1.48
CA LEU A 156 20.98 -18.50 2.48
C LEU A 156 20.52 -19.90 2.90
N GLY A 157 19.63 -20.51 2.12
CA GLY A 157 19.23 -21.91 2.23
C GLY A 157 18.19 -22.21 3.31
N GLY A 158 17.51 -21.19 3.84
CA GLY A 158 16.33 -21.36 4.67
C GLY A 158 15.12 -21.82 3.87
N ARG A 159 14.14 -22.42 4.56
CA ARG A 159 12.93 -22.98 3.96
C ARG A 159 11.65 -22.42 4.55
N TYR A 160 11.74 -21.88 5.76
CA TYR A 160 10.61 -21.29 6.49
C TYR A 160 10.89 -19.83 6.76
N HIS A 161 9.84 -19.01 6.84
CA HIS A 161 9.96 -17.58 7.12
C HIS A 161 10.76 -17.32 8.41
N ASP A 162 10.40 -18.03 9.48
CA ASP A 162 11.02 -17.98 10.80
C ASP A 162 12.43 -18.60 10.89
N ASP A 163 12.97 -19.16 9.80
CA ASP A 163 14.40 -19.47 9.73
C ASP A 163 15.25 -18.18 9.82
N PHE A 164 14.69 -17.02 9.45
CA PHE A 164 15.31 -15.72 9.61
C PHE A 164 15.74 -15.45 11.07
N TYR A 165 14.92 -15.87 12.04
CA TYR A 165 15.20 -15.68 13.46
C TYR A 165 16.18 -16.71 14.04
N ARG A 166 16.41 -17.84 13.34
CA ARG A 166 17.15 -19.00 13.86
C ARG A 166 18.52 -19.18 13.25
N LEU A 167 18.58 -19.20 11.91
CA LEU A 167 19.74 -19.71 11.22
C LEU A 167 20.91 -18.72 11.33
N PRO A 168 22.08 -19.17 11.84
CA PRO A 168 23.21 -18.27 12.05
C PRO A 168 23.69 -17.55 10.78
N ALA A 169 23.58 -18.19 9.61
CA ALA A 169 23.95 -17.58 8.34
C ALA A 169 23.05 -16.39 7.98
N ILE A 170 21.73 -16.53 8.18
CA ILE A 170 20.75 -15.49 7.91
C ILE A 170 20.92 -14.33 8.90
N LYS A 171 20.97 -14.64 10.20
CA LYS A 171 21.22 -13.63 11.24
C LYS A 171 22.53 -12.86 11.01
N LYS A 172 23.59 -13.55 10.57
CA LYS A 172 24.87 -12.90 10.23
C LYS A 172 24.73 -11.96 9.04
N ALA A 173 24.00 -12.36 7.99
CA ALA A 173 23.75 -11.50 6.84
C ALA A 173 22.96 -10.24 7.24
N PHE A 174 21.90 -10.41 8.04
CA PHE A 174 21.14 -9.28 8.56
C PHE A 174 21.98 -8.35 9.45
N LYS A 175 22.82 -8.89 10.35
CA LYS A 175 23.79 -8.11 11.13
C LYS A 175 24.79 -7.33 10.27
N ASN A 176 25.16 -7.83 9.09
CA ASN A 176 25.99 -7.06 8.16
C ASN A 176 25.22 -5.86 7.58
N TYR A 177 23.94 -6.04 7.25
CA TYR A 177 23.07 -4.95 6.79
C TYR A 177 22.83 -3.91 7.89
N ILE A 178 22.44 -4.34 9.10
CA ILE A 178 22.33 -3.49 10.30
C ILE A 178 23.59 -2.65 10.46
N LYS A 179 24.76 -3.31 10.43
CA LYS A 179 26.03 -2.61 10.60
C LYS A 179 26.24 -1.53 9.55
N ALA A 180 25.95 -1.82 8.28
CA ALA A 180 26.12 -0.86 7.20
C ALA A 180 25.21 0.37 7.38
N VAL A 181 23.95 0.17 7.78
CA VAL A 181 23.00 1.28 8.03
C VAL A 181 23.38 2.06 9.28
N VAL A 182 23.56 1.38 10.43
CA VAL A 182 23.82 2.02 11.71
C VAL A 182 25.16 2.75 11.71
N GLU A 183 26.24 2.15 11.21
CA GLU A 183 27.55 2.84 11.15
C GLU A 183 27.51 4.11 10.29
N ARG A 184 26.61 4.18 9.31
CA ARG A 184 26.49 5.30 8.39
C ARG A 184 25.78 6.51 9.01
N TYR A 185 24.85 6.27 9.93
CA TYR A 185 23.92 7.30 10.43
C TYR A 185 23.90 7.44 11.96
N LYS A 186 24.67 6.64 12.71
CA LYS A 186 24.74 6.70 14.19
C LYS A 186 25.08 8.06 14.78
N ASP A 187 25.68 8.96 14.00
CA ASP A 187 26.04 10.31 14.44
C ASP A 187 24.97 11.36 14.05
N SER A 188 23.90 10.97 13.35
CA SER A 188 22.83 11.87 12.90
C SER A 188 21.72 11.97 13.93
N ALA A 189 21.60 13.14 14.56
CA ALA A 189 20.49 13.44 15.47
C ALA A 189 19.11 13.43 14.78
N ALA A 190 19.02 13.36 13.44
CA ALA A 190 17.74 13.22 12.75
C ALA A 190 17.14 11.82 12.92
N VAL A 191 17.94 10.81 13.27
CA VAL A 191 17.40 9.48 13.63
C VAL A 191 16.89 9.52 15.07
N LEU A 192 15.65 9.09 15.28
CA LEU A 192 15.05 8.89 16.60
C LEU A 192 15.38 7.49 17.10
N ALA A 193 15.09 6.48 16.27
CA ALA A 193 15.25 5.10 16.65
C ALA A 193 15.62 4.19 15.46
N TRP A 194 16.40 3.16 15.80
CA TRP A 194 16.54 1.96 14.99
C TRP A 194 15.40 0.99 15.30
N GLU A 195 14.67 0.59 14.28
CA GLU A 195 13.59 -0.37 14.41
C GLU A 195 14.00 -1.70 13.76
N LEU A 196 13.93 -2.78 14.53
CA LEU A 196 14.49 -4.07 14.11
C LEU A 196 13.83 -4.62 12.84
N ALA A 197 12.50 -4.57 12.75
CA ALA A 197 11.76 -5.01 11.58
C ALA A 197 10.36 -4.40 11.58
N ASN A 198 9.81 -4.15 10.40
CA ASN A 198 8.38 -3.90 10.26
C ASN A 198 7.60 -5.21 10.50
N GLU A 199 6.74 -5.20 11.53
CA GLU A 199 5.74 -6.23 11.86
C GLU A 199 6.27 -7.68 11.96
N PRO A 200 7.37 -7.97 12.68
CA PRO A 200 7.92 -9.33 12.78
C PRO A 200 6.91 -10.34 13.36
N ARG A 201 6.72 -11.46 12.67
CA ARG A 201 5.85 -12.56 13.06
C ARG A 201 6.49 -13.91 12.74
N CYS A 202 5.99 -14.97 13.36
CA CYS A 202 6.37 -16.34 13.03
C CYS A 202 6.01 -16.75 11.59
N GLY A 203 5.00 -16.10 11.00
CA GLY A 203 4.59 -16.32 9.62
C GLY A 203 4.24 -15.00 8.95
N ALA A 204 4.12 -15.04 7.63
CA ALA A 204 3.75 -13.88 6.82
C ALA A 204 2.63 -14.27 5.85
N ASP A 205 2.48 -13.55 4.73
CA ASP A 205 1.44 -13.82 3.74
C ASP A 205 1.60 -15.23 3.12
N GLY A 206 0.52 -16.02 3.11
CA GLY A 206 0.56 -17.41 2.65
C GLY A 206 0.82 -17.61 1.15
N THR A 207 0.80 -16.54 0.35
CA THR A 207 1.04 -16.57 -1.09
C THR A 207 2.38 -15.94 -1.47
N ARG A 208 2.72 -14.81 -0.85
CA ARG A 208 3.86 -13.97 -1.20
C ARG A 208 5.11 -14.29 -0.42
N ASN A 209 5.00 -14.98 0.72
CA ASN A 209 6.10 -15.28 1.62
C ASN A 209 6.37 -16.78 1.76
N LEU A 210 7.51 -17.12 2.37
CA LEU A 210 7.81 -18.48 2.81
C LEU A 210 6.82 -18.92 3.90
N PRO A 211 6.51 -20.22 4.00
CA PRO A 211 5.61 -20.71 5.03
C PRO A 211 6.24 -20.60 6.43
N ARG A 212 5.39 -20.46 7.45
CA ARG A 212 5.77 -20.61 8.85
C ARG A 212 6.24 -22.04 9.13
N GLY A 213 7.33 -22.16 9.86
CA GLY A 213 7.90 -23.39 10.39
C GLY A 213 7.12 -23.90 11.61
N PRO A 214 7.17 -25.22 11.85
CA PRO A 214 6.31 -25.88 12.85
C PRO A 214 6.62 -25.47 14.30
N ASP A 215 7.84 -25.01 14.58
CA ASP A 215 8.33 -24.80 15.95
C ASP A 215 8.40 -23.32 16.35
N CYS A 216 7.85 -22.40 15.54
CA CYS A 216 7.92 -20.98 15.84
C CYS A 216 6.98 -20.59 17.00
N ALA A 217 7.56 -19.99 18.03
CA ALA A 217 6.90 -19.60 19.27
C ALA A 217 7.46 -18.26 19.78
N PRO A 218 6.75 -17.54 20.66
CA PRO A 218 7.16 -16.21 21.12
C PRO A 218 8.60 -16.08 21.60
N ALA A 219 9.08 -17.05 22.38
CA ALA A 219 10.44 -17.07 22.89
C ALA A 219 11.52 -17.00 21.79
N LEU A 220 11.24 -17.48 20.57
CA LEU A 220 12.19 -17.38 19.46
C LEU A 220 12.36 -15.91 19.02
N ILE A 221 11.27 -15.21 18.77
CA ILE A 221 11.31 -13.82 18.31
C ILE A 221 11.88 -12.96 19.43
N THR A 222 11.45 -13.13 20.68
CA THR A 222 12.04 -12.39 21.81
C THR A 222 13.55 -12.59 21.93
N SER A 223 14.05 -13.82 21.74
CA SER A 223 15.50 -14.08 21.74
C SER A 223 16.22 -13.43 20.56
N TRP A 224 15.58 -13.37 19.39
CA TRP A 224 16.13 -12.68 18.22
C TRP A 224 16.14 -11.16 18.43
N VAL A 225 15.08 -10.59 19.00
CA VAL A 225 14.97 -9.17 19.37
C VAL A 225 16.10 -8.80 20.34
N ASP A 226 16.33 -9.60 21.39
CA ASP A 226 17.42 -9.39 22.35
C ASP A 226 18.79 -9.42 21.65
N GLU A 227 19.01 -10.40 20.76
CA GLU A 227 20.27 -10.54 20.03
C GLU A 227 20.54 -9.35 19.08
N MET A 228 19.53 -8.91 18.32
CA MET A 228 19.69 -7.84 17.33
C MET A 228 19.76 -6.46 17.98
N SER A 229 18.93 -6.18 18.98
CA SER A 229 19.00 -4.93 19.74
C SER A 229 20.34 -4.78 20.47
N THR A 230 20.82 -5.85 21.11
CA THR A 230 22.17 -5.87 21.72
C THR A 230 23.27 -5.62 20.70
N TYR A 231 23.12 -6.16 19.48
CA TYR A 231 24.09 -5.93 18.41
C TYR A 231 24.08 -4.47 17.94
N ILE A 232 22.91 -3.84 17.76
CA ILE A 232 22.80 -2.41 17.44
C ILE A 232 23.48 -1.56 18.53
N LYS A 233 23.14 -1.81 19.81
CA LYS A 233 23.73 -1.08 20.94
C LYS A 233 25.25 -1.25 21.08
N SER A 234 25.83 -2.30 20.48
CA SER A 234 27.29 -2.48 20.41
C SER A 234 27.98 -1.59 19.37
N ILE A 235 27.22 -1.05 18.40
CA ILE A 235 27.68 -0.17 17.32
C ILE A 235 27.34 1.29 17.64
N ASP A 236 26.16 1.52 18.19
CA ASP A 236 25.55 2.82 18.46
C ASP A 236 24.94 2.84 19.87
N ALA A 237 25.52 3.63 20.76
CA ALA A 237 25.09 3.75 22.14
C ALA A 237 24.13 4.92 22.39
N ASP A 238 23.90 5.77 21.38
CA ASP A 238 23.22 7.06 21.55
C ASP A 238 21.75 7.00 21.10
N HIS A 239 21.45 6.30 20.01
CA HIS A 239 20.08 6.18 19.48
C HIS A 239 19.22 5.17 20.25
N LEU A 240 17.90 5.43 20.23
CA LEU A 240 16.91 4.48 20.73
C LEU A 240 16.79 3.26 19.82
N VAL A 241 16.36 2.12 20.37
CA VAL A 241 16.09 0.88 19.64
C VAL A 241 14.71 0.36 20.05
N THR A 242 13.90 -0.03 19.05
CA THR A 242 12.57 -0.62 19.23
C THR A 242 12.38 -1.85 18.33
N THR A 243 11.28 -2.57 18.50
CA THR A 243 10.98 -3.81 17.77
C THR A 243 10.39 -3.56 16.38
N GLY A 244 9.42 -2.65 16.25
CA GLY A 244 8.54 -2.52 15.08
C GLY A 244 7.39 -3.54 15.05
N SER A 245 7.11 -4.16 16.20
CA SER A 245 6.08 -5.18 16.39
C SER A 245 4.67 -4.57 16.36
N GLU A 246 3.71 -5.35 15.89
CA GLU A 246 2.28 -4.98 15.97
C GLU A 246 1.73 -5.00 17.40
N GLY A 247 2.50 -5.53 18.36
CA GLY A 247 2.18 -5.49 19.78
C GLY A 247 1.49 -6.74 20.34
N GLY A 248 1.55 -7.87 19.62
CA GLY A 248 0.95 -9.13 20.08
C GLY A 248 1.39 -9.49 21.51
N PHE A 249 0.44 -9.69 22.42
CA PHE A 249 0.74 -10.22 23.77
C PHE A 249 0.79 -11.75 23.73
N ASN A 250 1.44 -12.33 24.74
CA ASN A 250 1.46 -13.77 25.01
C ASN A 250 0.85 -14.07 26.40
N ARG A 251 -0.42 -13.72 26.56
CA ARG A 251 -1.21 -13.88 27.77
C ARG A 251 -2.24 -14.99 27.58
N LYS A 252 -2.82 -15.47 28.68
CA LYS A 252 -3.93 -16.43 28.59
C LYS A 252 -5.17 -15.73 28.00
N SER A 253 -5.44 -15.95 26.72
CA SER A 253 -6.58 -15.39 25.98
C SER A 253 -6.99 -16.30 24.82
N ASP A 254 -8.26 -16.22 24.43
CA ASP A 254 -8.75 -16.84 23.18
C ASP A 254 -8.56 -15.91 21.97
N ASP A 255 -8.21 -14.63 22.20
CA ASP A 255 -7.87 -13.68 21.16
C ASP A 255 -6.42 -13.88 20.69
N TRP A 256 -6.24 -14.13 19.38
CA TRP A 256 -4.94 -14.37 18.74
C TRP A 256 -3.94 -13.23 18.98
N ALA A 257 -4.41 -11.99 19.03
CA ALA A 257 -3.56 -10.82 19.25
C ALA A 257 -3.06 -10.72 20.72
N TYR A 258 -3.65 -11.51 21.61
CA TYR A 258 -3.29 -11.53 23.04
C TYR A 258 -2.65 -12.83 23.52
N ASN A 259 -2.56 -13.86 22.69
CA ASN A 259 -2.18 -15.21 23.14
C ASN A 259 -0.89 -15.76 22.49
N GLY A 260 -0.13 -14.91 21.81
CA GLY A 260 1.14 -15.25 21.20
C GLY A 260 1.02 -16.08 19.92
N ALA A 261 -0.17 -16.14 19.30
CA ALA A 261 -0.41 -16.95 18.09
C ALA A 261 0.60 -16.64 16.98
N ASP A 262 0.90 -15.36 16.76
CA ASP A 262 1.82 -14.88 15.73
C ASP A 262 3.28 -14.87 16.19
N GLY A 263 3.58 -15.34 17.40
CA GLY A 263 4.95 -15.52 17.87
C GLY A 263 5.61 -14.28 18.44
N THR A 264 4.84 -13.27 18.83
CA THR A 264 5.33 -12.10 19.57
C THR A 264 4.88 -12.16 21.03
N ASP A 265 5.60 -11.46 21.90
CA ASP A 265 5.29 -11.33 23.32
C ASP A 265 5.67 -9.93 23.78
N PHE A 266 4.74 -8.98 23.65
CA PHE A 266 4.98 -7.57 23.98
C PHE A 266 5.54 -7.36 25.39
N ASP A 267 5.03 -8.11 26.38
CA ASP A 267 5.46 -7.99 27.79
C ASP A 267 6.93 -8.45 27.95
N ALA A 268 7.34 -9.49 27.23
CA ALA A 268 8.72 -9.97 27.24
C ALA A 268 9.65 -9.07 26.43
N GLU A 269 9.20 -8.57 25.28
CA GLU A 269 9.96 -7.70 24.38
C GLU A 269 10.27 -6.34 25.02
N ILE A 270 9.26 -5.67 25.61
CA ILE A 270 9.47 -4.37 26.27
C ILE A 270 10.37 -4.49 27.51
N ALA A 271 10.43 -5.65 28.14
CA ALA A 271 11.29 -5.90 29.28
C ALA A 271 12.79 -6.05 28.92
N LEU A 272 13.13 -6.22 27.63
CA LEU A 272 14.52 -6.40 27.20
C LEU A 272 15.37 -5.14 27.45
N PRO A 273 16.61 -5.26 27.93
CA PRO A 273 17.41 -4.12 28.37
C PRO A 273 17.81 -3.18 27.23
N ASN A 274 17.91 -3.68 26.00
CA ASN A 274 18.32 -2.93 24.82
C ASN A 274 17.14 -2.52 23.91
N ILE A 275 15.91 -2.70 24.39
CA ILE A 275 14.69 -2.12 23.79
C ILE A 275 14.31 -0.92 24.65
N ASP A 276 14.44 0.30 24.12
CA ASP A 276 14.25 1.53 24.91
C ASP A 276 12.77 1.92 25.04
N PHE A 277 11.99 1.61 24.02
CA PHE A 277 10.53 1.69 23.97
C PHE A 277 10.02 0.53 23.10
N ASN A 278 8.73 0.21 23.19
CA ASN A 278 8.14 -0.81 22.31
C ASN A 278 6.97 -0.23 21.52
N THR A 279 6.60 -0.90 20.43
CA THR A 279 5.60 -0.42 19.47
C THR A 279 4.42 -1.38 19.38
N PHE A 280 3.28 -0.84 18.96
CA PHE A 280 2.11 -1.63 18.60
C PHE A 280 1.35 -0.94 17.47
N HIS A 281 0.62 -1.72 16.68
CA HIS A 281 -0.15 -1.25 15.53
C HIS A 281 -1.66 -1.50 15.75
N SER A 282 -2.51 -0.94 14.89
CA SER A 282 -3.96 -1.18 14.92
C SER A 282 -4.61 -1.20 13.53
N TYR A 283 -4.92 -2.40 13.04
CA TYR A 283 -5.68 -2.62 11.79
C TYR A 283 -6.91 -3.51 12.00
N PRO A 284 -7.94 -3.01 12.70
CA PRO A 284 -9.08 -3.84 13.11
C PRO A 284 -9.85 -4.48 11.93
N GLN A 285 -9.86 -3.86 10.75
CA GLN A 285 -10.50 -4.44 9.56
C GLN A 285 -9.77 -5.70 9.08
N ALA A 286 -8.43 -5.68 9.05
CA ALA A 286 -7.63 -6.85 8.68
C ALA A 286 -7.65 -7.92 9.78
N TRP A 287 -7.73 -7.51 11.05
CA TRP A 287 -7.69 -8.40 12.21
C TRP A 287 -9.05 -8.93 12.65
N SER A 288 -10.13 -8.54 11.95
CA SER A 288 -11.52 -8.84 12.32
C SER A 288 -11.87 -8.41 13.76
N LYS A 289 -11.51 -7.16 14.12
CA LYS A 289 -11.75 -6.54 15.43
C LYS A 289 -12.71 -5.35 15.33
N THR A 290 -13.28 -4.96 16.45
CA THR A 290 -14.15 -3.77 16.53
C THR A 290 -13.33 -2.51 16.82
N THR A 291 -13.92 -1.34 16.55
CA THR A 291 -13.28 -0.05 16.87
C THR A 291 -13.15 0.18 18.39
N ASP A 292 -14.03 -0.43 19.21
CA ASP A 292 -13.93 -0.43 20.68
C ASP A 292 -12.79 -1.32 21.18
N TRP A 293 -12.55 -2.45 20.52
CA TRP A 293 -11.43 -3.33 20.83
C TRP A 293 -10.10 -2.56 20.73
N VAL A 294 -9.95 -1.70 19.72
CA VAL A 294 -8.74 -0.87 19.55
C VAL A 294 -8.54 0.12 20.70
N VAL A 295 -9.60 0.67 21.27
CA VAL A 295 -9.46 1.54 22.47
C VAL A 295 -8.95 0.74 23.67
N GLN A 296 -9.39 -0.51 23.83
CA GLN A 296 -8.86 -1.39 24.88
C GLN A 296 -7.41 -1.79 24.58
N TRP A 297 -7.09 -2.10 23.32
CA TRP A 297 -5.74 -2.39 22.85
C TRP A 297 -4.75 -1.28 23.20
N ILE A 298 -5.08 -0.02 22.92
CA ILE A 298 -4.26 1.16 23.28
C ILE A 298 -4.03 1.24 24.79
N LYS A 299 -5.09 1.03 25.60
CA LYS A 299 -5.00 1.07 27.07
C LYS A 299 -4.11 -0.04 27.63
N ASP A 300 -4.21 -1.24 27.08
CA ASP A 300 -3.45 -2.40 27.55
C ASP A 300 -1.95 -2.24 27.23
N HIS A 301 -1.62 -1.65 26.08
CA HIS A 301 -0.26 -1.27 25.70
C HIS A 301 0.30 -0.16 26.59
N ALA A 302 -0.48 0.91 26.82
CA ALA A 302 -0.10 1.97 27.75
C ALA A 302 0.21 1.42 29.14
N LYS A 303 -0.64 0.49 29.62
CA LYS A 303 -0.43 -0.18 30.90
C LYS A 303 0.85 -1.03 30.91
N ALA A 304 1.10 -1.81 29.86
CA ALA A 304 2.32 -2.62 29.76
C ALA A 304 3.59 -1.74 29.75
N GLY A 305 3.57 -0.61 29.04
CA GLY A 305 4.61 0.42 29.11
C GLY A 305 4.84 0.96 30.51
N ALA A 306 3.76 1.33 31.21
CA ALA A 306 3.82 1.82 32.59
C ALA A 306 4.38 0.76 33.56
N ASP A 307 3.98 -0.50 33.41
CA ASP A 307 4.47 -1.61 34.23
C ASP A 307 5.97 -1.89 33.98
N ALA A 308 6.43 -1.70 32.73
CA ALA A 308 7.85 -1.85 32.36
C ALA A 308 8.70 -0.59 32.65
N GLY A 309 8.07 0.55 32.92
CA GLY A 309 8.73 1.84 33.09
C GLY A 309 9.37 2.38 31.81
N LYS A 310 8.78 2.07 30.65
CA LYS A 310 9.28 2.48 29.31
C LYS A 310 8.18 3.09 28.46
N PRO A 311 8.51 3.95 27.49
CA PRO A 311 7.53 4.50 26.57
C PRO A 311 6.94 3.41 25.67
N VAL A 312 5.75 3.68 25.15
CA VAL A 312 5.11 2.87 24.11
C VAL A 312 4.62 3.81 23.02
N LEU A 313 4.74 3.37 21.77
CA LEU A 313 4.37 4.14 20.59
C LEU A 313 3.28 3.39 19.81
N HIS A 314 2.16 4.06 19.56
CA HIS A 314 1.13 3.58 18.63
C HIS A 314 1.60 3.90 17.20
N GLU A 315 2.42 3.01 16.66
CA GLU A 315 3.32 3.28 15.54
C GLU A 315 2.65 3.20 14.17
N GLU A 316 1.58 2.43 14.06
CA GLU A 316 0.72 2.42 12.88
C GLU A 316 -0.75 2.24 13.29
N TYR A 317 -1.63 2.97 12.61
CA TYR A 317 -3.07 2.71 12.67
C TYR A 317 -3.76 3.26 11.43
N GLY A 318 -4.78 2.53 10.96
CA GLY A 318 -5.50 2.87 9.73
C GLY A 318 -6.98 2.46 9.77
N TRP A 319 -7.77 3.09 8.91
CA TRP A 319 -9.18 2.78 8.71
C TRP A 319 -9.60 3.13 7.28
N THR A 320 -9.94 2.13 6.47
CA THR A 320 -10.14 2.29 5.02
C THR A 320 -11.50 2.89 4.66
N GLU A 321 -12.50 2.77 5.53
CA GLU A 321 -13.84 3.32 5.28
C GLU A 321 -13.88 4.84 5.50
N LYS A 322 -13.66 5.60 4.42
CA LYS A 322 -13.55 7.07 4.41
C LYS A 322 -14.74 7.76 5.09
N ALA A 323 -15.98 7.25 4.92
CA ALA A 323 -17.18 7.88 5.48
C ALA A 323 -17.19 7.91 7.02
N THR A 324 -16.48 6.98 7.67
CA THR A 324 -16.43 6.86 9.14
C THR A 324 -15.05 7.12 9.72
N ARG A 325 -14.02 7.26 8.89
CA ARG A 325 -12.62 7.42 9.29
C ARG A 325 -12.40 8.49 10.34
N VAL A 326 -12.89 9.71 10.12
CA VAL A 326 -12.72 10.81 11.09
C VAL A 326 -13.25 10.41 12.47
N SER A 327 -14.46 9.86 12.53
CA SER A 327 -15.06 9.47 13.81
C SER A 327 -14.31 8.33 14.53
N VAL A 328 -13.75 7.40 13.76
CA VAL A 328 -13.04 6.23 14.28
C VAL A 328 -11.63 6.60 14.72
N LEU A 329 -10.86 7.27 13.87
CA LEU A 329 -9.48 7.64 14.17
C LEU A 329 -9.41 8.69 15.27
N SER A 330 -10.30 9.69 15.29
CA SER A 330 -10.36 10.67 16.39
C SER A 330 -10.64 10.01 17.75
N LYS A 331 -11.37 8.90 17.79
CA LYS A 331 -11.60 8.14 19.03
C LYS A 331 -10.33 7.48 19.55
N TRP A 332 -9.50 6.95 18.66
CA TRP A 332 -8.22 6.32 19.01
C TRP A 332 -7.17 7.35 19.40
N GLN A 333 -7.05 8.43 18.61
CA GLN A 333 -6.19 9.59 18.93
C GLN A 333 -6.53 10.20 20.28
N LYS A 334 -7.83 10.33 20.59
CA LYS A 334 -8.26 10.75 21.92
C LYS A 334 -7.79 9.78 23.02
N ALA A 335 -7.86 8.48 22.79
CA ALA A 335 -7.40 7.49 23.77
C ALA A 335 -5.88 7.59 23.99
N SER A 336 -5.08 7.73 22.93
CA SER A 336 -3.64 7.98 23.03
C SER A 336 -3.33 9.27 23.79
N LEU A 337 -4.00 10.37 23.43
CA LEU A 337 -3.82 11.67 24.07
C LEU A 337 -4.18 11.65 25.57
N ASP A 338 -5.30 11.03 25.94
CA ASP A 338 -5.71 10.88 27.35
C ASP A 338 -4.70 10.06 28.19
N LEU A 339 -3.85 9.26 27.53
CA LEU A 339 -2.81 8.44 28.12
C LEU A 339 -1.40 9.06 27.98
N GLU A 340 -1.29 10.28 27.47
CA GLU A 340 -0.02 10.94 27.13
C GLU A 340 0.87 10.05 26.22
N MET A 341 0.28 9.37 25.24
CA MET A 341 0.99 8.46 24.33
C MET A 341 1.24 9.15 22.98
N SER A 342 2.47 9.01 22.45
CA SER A 342 2.78 9.44 21.08
C SER A 342 2.23 8.42 20.07
N ASP A 343 1.85 8.89 18.89
CA ASP A 343 1.19 8.06 17.88
C ASP A 343 1.53 8.50 16.46
N MET A 344 1.46 7.55 15.51
CA MET A 344 1.77 7.76 14.10
C MET A 344 0.75 7.05 13.22
N TYR A 345 -0.03 7.80 12.45
CA TYR A 345 -1.01 7.20 11.55
C TYR A 345 -0.34 6.57 10.34
N TRP A 346 -0.97 5.53 9.81
CA TRP A 346 -0.67 4.97 8.50
C TRP A 346 -1.72 5.48 7.49
N GLN A 347 -1.36 6.24 6.45
CA GLN A 347 -0.03 6.78 6.16
C GLN A 347 -0.09 8.22 5.60
N PHE A 348 1.08 8.87 5.59
CA PHE A 348 1.26 10.23 5.13
C PHE A 348 0.84 10.38 3.67
N GLY A 349 0.06 11.42 3.38
CA GLY A 349 -0.39 11.75 2.04
C GLY A 349 -0.17 13.22 1.74
N THR A 350 0.40 13.54 0.58
CA THR A 350 0.39 14.90 0.05
C THR A 350 0.46 14.89 -1.48
N SER A 351 -0.10 15.93 -2.08
CA SER A 351 -0.01 16.24 -3.51
C SER A 351 1.21 17.09 -3.88
N ALA A 352 2.03 17.50 -2.90
CA ALA A 352 3.14 18.44 -3.09
C ALA A 352 4.33 17.87 -3.89
N TYR A 353 4.41 16.55 -4.07
CA TYR A 353 5.50 15.92 -4.81
C TYR A 353 5.45 16.26 -6.31
N SER A 354 6.59 16.16 -6.98
CA SER A 354 6.74 16.44 -8.41
C SER A 354 5.87 15.55 -9.29
N TYR A 355 5.55 14.33 -8.82
CA TYR A 355 4.65 13.37 -9.45
C TYR A 355 3.20 13.49 -8.98
N GLY A 356 2.87 14.44 -8.12
CA GLY A 356 1.54 14.65 -7.55
C GLY A 356 1.30 13.86 -6.26
N LYS A 357 0.10 13.29 -6.10
CA LYS A 357 -0.25 12.50 -4.92
C LYS A 357 0.58 11.21 -4.87
N ASN A 358 1.08 10.86 -3.69
CA ASN A 358 1.59 9.50 -3.44
C ASN A 358 0.48 8.45 -3.54
N HIS A 359 0.85 7.17 -3.52
CA HIS A 359 -0.11 6.07 -3.65
C HIS A 359 -1.13 6.10 -2.50
N ASP A 360 -2.43 5.97 -2.82
CA ASP A 360 -3.49 5.71 -1.84
C ASP A 360 -3.72 4.19 -1.75
N ASP A 361 -3.29 3.61 -0.65
CA ASP A 361 -3.52 2.21 -0.29
C ASP A 361 -4.85 1.98 0.44
N GLY A 362 -5.72 2.99 0.43
CA GLY A 362 -6.97 3.01 1.15
C GLY A 362 -6.84 3.55 2.57
N ASN A 363 -5.65 3.64 3.18
CA ASN A 363 -5.45 4.22 4.52
C ASN A 363 -4.84 5.63 4.48
N THR A 364 -4.29 6.03 3.34
CA THR A 364 -3.60 7.31 3.17
C THR A 364 -4.49 8.50 3.56
N ILE A 365 -3.93 9.44 4.33
CA ILE A 365 -4.57 10.70 4.72
C ILE A 365 -3.79 11.84 4.04
N TYR A 366 -4.41 12.44 3.02
CA TYR A 366 -3.83 13.57 2.31
C TYR A 366 -4.01 14.86 3.12
N LEU A 367 -2.93 15.62 3.31
CA LEU A 367 -2.95 16.90 4.02
C LEU A 367 -3.96 17.91 3.45
N GLU A 368 -4.27 17.80 2.16
CA GLU A 368 -5.20 18.68 1.45
C GLU A 368 -6.68 18.29 1.62
N ASP A 369 -6.97 17.07 2.08
CA ASP A 369 -8.33 16.58 2.25
C ASP A 369 -8.93 17.09 3.58
N ASP A 370 -10.24 17.34 3.61
CA ASP A 370 -10.94 17.91 4.80
C ASP A 370 -10.74 17.06 6.07
N GLU A 371 -10.56 15.74 5.93
CA GLU A 371 -10.33 14.84 7.05
C GLU A 371 -8.99 15.07 7.76
N ALA A 372 -8.01 15.69 7.10
CA ALA A 372 -6.71 15.99 7.71
C ALA A 372 -6.81 17.10 8.78
N GLN A 373 -7.79 18.01 8.70
CA GLN A 373 -7.94 19.05 9.72
C GLN A 373 -8.10 18.47 11.13
N PRO A 374 -9.09 17.60 11.42
CA PRO A 374 -9.22 16.98 12.72
C PRO A 374 -8.16 15.88 12.97
N LEU A 375 -7.77 15.11 11.96
CA LEU A 375 -6.93 13.92 12.14
C LEU A 375 -5.42 14.20 12.17
N VAL A 376 -4.96 15.30 11.59
CA VAL A 376 -3.54 15.65 11.50
C VAL A 376 -3.29 16.98 12.20
N TYR A 377 -3.84 18.09 11.71
CA TYR A 377 -3.51 19.43 12.20
C TYR A 377 -3.95 19.67 13.65
N GLU A 378 -5.21 19.35 13.97
CA GLU A 378 -5.76 19.52 15.33
C GLU A 378 -5.16 18.52 16.31
N HIS A 379 -5.01 17.26 15.90
CA HIS A 379 -4.40 16.23 16.73
C HIS A 379 -2.93 16.53 17.05
N ALA A 380 -2.12 16.87 16.04
CA ALA A 380 -0.71 17.21 16.25
C ALA A 380 -0.56 18.42 17.18
N ALA A 381 -1.41 19.44 17.01
CA ALA A 381 -1.42 20.59 17.91
C ALA A 381 -1.82 20.20 19.35
N ALA A 382 -2.82 19.33 19.52
CA ALA A 382 -3.21 18.83 20.84
C ALA A 382 -2.09 18.04 21.53
N VAL A 383 -1.40 17.16 20.80
CA VAL A 383 -0.25 16.39 21.31
C VAL A 383 0.94 17.30 21.63
N ASN A 384 1.20 18.31 20.81
CA ASN A 384 2.29 19.25 21.00
C ASN A 384 2.01 20.31 22.08
N GLY A 385 0.76 20.47 22.53
CA GLY A 385 0.35 21.56 23.42
C GLY A 385 0.32 22.92 22.73
N GLU A 386 0.04 22.96 21.43
CA GLU A 386 0.07 24.12 20.54
C GLU A 386 -1.32 24.46 19.96
N ASN A 387 -1.44 25.57 19.22
CA ASN A 387 -2.65 25.89 18.45
C ASN A 387 -2.56 25.29 17.05
N ALA A 388 -3.65 24.69 16.57
CA ALA A 388 -3.70 24.03 15.26
C ALA A 388 -3.52 25.02 14.09
N PRO A 389 -2.64 24.73 13.12
CA PRO A 389 -2.65 25.43 11.84
C PRO A 389 -3.94 25.11 11.06
N PRO A 390 -4.44 26.04 10.21
CA PRO A 390 -5.46 25.69 9.23
C PRO A 390 -4.87 24.79 8.15
N SER A 391 -5.61 23.75 7.75
CA SER A 391 -5.32 22.94 6.57
C SER A 391 -5.31 23.83 5.30
N PRO A 392 -4.50 23.50 4.27
CA PRO A 392 -4.39 24.25 3.02
C PRO A 392 -5.71 24.58 2.31
N THR A 393 -6.79 23.82 2.57
CA THR A 393 -8.13 24.01 1.99
C THR A 393 -9.11 24.75 2.92
N SER A 394 -8.72 25.05 4.16
CA SER A 394 -9.52 25.79 5.15
C SER A 394 -9.63 27.29 4.81
N THR A 395 -10.58 27.61 3.93
CA THR A 395 -11.02 29.00 3.73
C THR A 395 -11.92 29.41 4.90
N THR A 396 -11.32 30.06 5.90
CA THR A 396 -12.07 30.73 6.97
C THR A 396 -12.98 31.81 6.41
N LYS A 397 -14.30 31.65 6.58
CA LYS A 397 -15.32 32.69 6.41
C LYS A 397 -15.00 33.90 7.30
N ALA A 398 -14.60 35.02 6.71
CA ALA A 398 -14.53 36.32 7.38
C ALA A 398 -15.90 37.06 7.33
N PRO A 399 -16.23 37.93 8.30
CA PRO A 399 -17.59 38.43 8.53
C PRO A 399 -17.99 39.60 7.64
N ALA A 400 -19.32 39.73 7.47
CA ALA A 400 -19.99 40.69 6.59
C ALA A 400 -19.68 42.17 6.90
N GLY A 401 -19.28 42.91 5.87
CA GLY A 401 -19.16 44.38 5.81
C GLY A 401 -19.58 44.89 4.41
N PRO A 402 -19.97 46.17 4.27
CA PRO A 402 -21.20 46.54 3.59
C PRO A 402 -21.13 46.63 2.07
N THR A 403 -22.30 46.36 1.49
CA THR A 403 -22.70 46.33 0.10
C THR A 403 -22.33 47.60 -0.68
N THR A 404 -21.54 47.43 -1.74
CA THR A 404 -21.53 48.35 -2.89
C THR A 404 -21.72 47.55 -4.17
N THR A 405 -22.81 47.89 -4.85
CA THR A 405 -23.33 47.30 -6.08
C THR A 405 -22.47 47.60 -7.29
N THR A 406 -21.94 46.58 -7.96
CA THR A 406 -21.63 46.66 -9.40
C THR A 406 -21.73 45.28 -10.07
N LYS A 407 -22.73 45.17 -10.96
CA LYS A 407 -22.94 44.23 -12.08
C LYS A 407 -22.17 42.90 -12.08
N VAL A 408 -22.95 41.82 -11.97
CA VAL A 408 -22.57 40.41 -12.24
C VAL A 408 -22.06 40.25 -13.68
N PRO A 409 -20.80 39.81 -13.91
CA PRO A 409 -20.40 39.17 -15.14
C PRO A 409 -20.85 37.69 -15.12
N PRO A 410 -21.05 37.05 -16.29
CA PRO A 410 -21.55 35.68 -16.36
C PRO A 410 -20.61 34.69 -15.67
N LYS A 411 -21.22 33.62 -15.14
CA LYS A 411 -20.58 32.46 -14.49
C LYS A 411 -19.41 31.94 -15.35
N PRO A 412 -18.21 31.65 -14.81
CA PRO A 412 -17.15 31.01 -15.58
C PRO A 412 -17.63 29.61 -15.95
N THR A 413 -17.74 29.37 -17.26
CA THR A 413 -17.69 28.04 -17.84
C THR A 413 -16.41 27.36 -17.36
N GLU A 414 -16.47 26.08 -17.00
CA GLU A 414 -15.27 25.28 -16.71
C GLU A 414 -14.31 25.36 -17.90
N THR A 415 -13.30 26.21 -17.79
CA THR A 415 -12.24 26.29 -18.77
C THR A 415 -11.19 25.25 -18.41
N ALA A 416 -11.07 24.27 -19.31
CA ALA A 416 -9.98 23.32 -19.34
C ALA A 416 -8.63 24.01 -19.01
N GLY A 417 -7.83 23.40 -18.13
CA GLY A 417 -6.60 24.00 -17.62
C GLY A 417 -5.62 24.42 -18.73
N PRO A 418 -4.62 25.28 -18.42
CA PRO A 418 -3.77 25.94 -19.43
C PRO A 418 -2.98 24.99 -20.35
N ARG A 419 -2.91 23.68 -20.06
CA ARG A 419 -2.32 22.65 -20.92
C ARG A 419 -3.31 22.03 -21.92
N VAL A 420 -4.60 21.88 -21.58
CA VAL A 420 -5.65 21.38 -22.50
C VAL A 420 -5.94 22.40 -23.59
N ALA A 421 -6.04 23.68 -23.21
CA ALA A 421 -6.25 24.79 -24.15
C ALA A 421 -5.11 24.96 -25.18
N ARG A 422 -3.91 24.42 -24.91
CA ARG A 422 -2.75 24.53 -25.82
C ARG A 422 -2.76 23.54 -26.98
N TYR A 423 -3.21 22.30 -26.82
CA TYR A 423 -3.28 21.38 -27.97
C TYR A 423 -4.51 21.65 -28.84
N GLU A 424 -5.66 22.02 -28.24
CA GLU A 424 -6.89 22.31 -28.99
C GLU A 424 -6.75 23.54 -29.90
N SER A 425 -5.94 24.51 -29.49
CA SER A 425 -5.63 25.69 -30.32
C SER A 425 -4.60 25.43 -31.42
N GLY A 426 -3.81 24.36 -31.32
CA GLY A 426 -2.71 24.03 -32.24
C GLY A 426 -1.60 25.08 -32.33
N SER A 427 -1.59 26.08 -31.44
CA SER A 427 -0.63 27.19 -31.46
C SER A 427 0.75 26.69 -31.03
N PHE A 428 1.78 26.98 -31.84
CA PHE A 428 3.17 26.52 -31.65
C PHE A 428 3.41 25.02 -31.88
N SER A 429 2.42 24.31 -32.44
CA SER A 429 2.63 22.93 -32.90
C SER A 429 3.73 22.85 -33.96
N ASP A 430 4.54 21.80 -33.86
CA ASP A 430 5.73 21.54 -34.67
C ASP A 430 5.68 20.16 -35.35
N PHE A 431 4.60 19.40 -35.17
CA PHE A 431 4.22 18.25 -35.99
C PHE A 431 2.71 17.96 -35.94
N THR A 432 2.23 17.14 -36.89
CA THR A 432 0.83 16.71 -36.98
C THR A 432 0.75 15.19 -36.86
N LEU A 433 -0.16 14.69 -36.04
CA LEU A 433 -0.57 13.28 -36.01
C LEU A 433 -1.88 13.13 -36.78
N VAL A 434 -1.95 12.20 -37.73
CA VAL A 434 -3.13 11.98 -38.59
C VAL A 434 -3.70 10.60 -38.33
N CYS A 435 -4.97 10.52 -37.95
CA CYS A 435 -5.69 9.28 -37.70
C CYS A 435 -7.05 9.33 -38.43
N ASP A 436 -7.31 8.39 -39.33
CA ASP A 436 -8.53 8.34 -40.17
C ASP A 436 -8.89 9.68 -40.85
N GLY A 437 -7.87 10.41 -41.30
CA GLY A 437 -8.02 11.72 -41.94
C GLY A 437 -8.30 12.88 -40.96
N HIS A 438 -8.39 12.61 -39.66
CA HIS A 438 -8.42 13.64 -38.61
C HIS A 438 -7.00 14.07 -38.24
N GLU A 439 -6.76 15.38 -38.23
CA GLU A 439 -5.45 15.96 -37.93
C GLU A 439 -5.39 16.49 -36.48
N PHE A 440 -4.41 16.01 -35.72
CA PHE A 440 -4.04 16.51 -34.41
C PHE A 440 -2.74 17.30 -34.49
N LYS A 441 -2.79 18.60 -34.16
CA LYS A 441 -1.61 19.48 -34.15
C LYS A 441 -0.92 19.42 -32.79
N LEU A 442 0.32 18.92 -32.76
CA LEU A 442 1.00 18.53 -31.52
C LEU A 442 2.40 19.16 -31.40
N HIS A 443 2.98 19.05 -30.20
CA HIS A 443 4.26 19.63 -29.82
C HIS A 443 5.28 18.52 -29.51
N GLN A 444 6.39 18.46 -30.23
CA GLN A 444 7.45 17.45 -30.06
C GLN A 444 8.02 17.51 -28.65
N MET A 445 8.22 18.72 -28.11
CA MET A 445 8.72 18.91 -26.75
C MET A 445 7.82 18.32 -25.65
N ILE A 446 6.54 18.08 -25.95
CA ILE A 446 5.59 17.44 -25.01
C ILE A 446 5.50 15.94 -25.31
N VAL A 447 5.37 15.55 -26.57
CA VAL A 447 5.09 14.16 -26.96
C VAL A 447 6.34 13.28 -27.00
N CYS A 448 7.43 13.74 -27.59
CA CYS A 448 8.64 12.91 -27.80
C CYS A 448 9.29 12.40 -26.50
N PRO A 449 9.42 13.20 -25.42
CA PRO A 449 10.00 12.70 -24.16
C PRO A 449 9.20 11.55 -23.53
N GLN A 450 7.92 11.43 -23.85
CA GLN A 450 7.01 10.46 -23.25
C GLN A 450 6.79 9.22 -24.14
N SER A 451 7.23 9.24 -25.40
CA SER A 451 7.13 8.10 -26.31
C SER A 451 8.44 7.95 -27.09
N PRO A 452 9.28 6.96 -26.73
CA PRO A 452 10.51 6.66 -27.48
C PRO A 452 10.23 6.32 -28.95
N VAL A 453 9.08 5.72 -29.25
CA VAL A 453 8.65 5.35 -30.60
C VAL A 453 8.35 6.60 -31.42
N ILE A 454 7.53 7.52 -30.91
CA ILE A 454 7.21 8.78 -31.59
C ILE A 454 8.45 9.67 -31.71
N ASN A 455 9.29 9.70 -30.68
CA ASN A 455 10.59 10.39 -30.73
C ASN A 455 11.45 9.85 -31.87
N ALA A 456 11.63 8.53 -31.95
CA ALA A 456 12.40 7.90 -33.02
C ALA A 456 11.81 8.20 -34.41
N ALA A 457 10.49 8.24 -34.56
CA ALA A 457 9.84 8.59 -35.82
C ALA A 457 10.13 10.04 -36.24
N LEU A 458 10.07 11.00 -35.30
CA LEU A 458 10.16 12.44 -35.59
C LEU A 458 11.60 12.99 -35.61
N THR A 459 12.54 12.30 -34.97
CA THR A 459 13.96 12.72 -34.89
C THR A 459 14.92 11.76 -35.61
N GLY A 460 14.44 10.59 -36.04
CA GLY A 460 15.24 9.59 -36.74
C GLY A 460 15.38 9.84 -38.25
N GLY A 461 15.78 8.80 -38.98
CA GLY A 461 15.94 8.85 -40.44
C GLY A 461 14.68 8.51 -41.25
N PHE A 462 13.50 8.57 -40.63
CA PHE A 462 12.23 8.16 -41.24
C PHE A 462 11.54 9.33 -41.98
N GLN A 463 10.51 9.03 -42.77
CA GLN A 463 9.81 10.04 -43.58
C GLN A 463 9.18 11.11 -42.68
N GLU A 464 8.67 10.70 -41.52
CA GLU A 464 8.03 11.50 -40.46
C GLU A 464 8.96 12.59 -39.92
N ALA A 465 10.28 12.33 -39.88
CA ALA A 465 11.26 13.31 -39.43
C ALA A 465 11.36 14.52 -40.39
N THR A 466 11.07 14.31 -41.68
CA THR A 466 11.07 15.36 -42.71
C THR A 466 9.67 15.92 -42.96
N SER A 467 8.65 15.06 -43.05
CA SER A 467 7.27 15.46 -43.31
C SER A 467 6.62 16.16 -42.10
N LYS A 468 7.08 15.84 -40.89
CA LYS A 468 6.44 16.23 -39.62
C LYS A 468 4.98 15.78 -39.53
N VAL A 469 4.64 14.71 -40.25
CA VAL A 469 3.32 14.09 -40.25
C VAL A 469 3.48 12.64 -39.80
N LEU A 470 2.88 12.27 -38.68
CA LEU A 470 2.82 10.91 -38.15
C LEU A 470 1.45 10.30 -38.44
N ALA A 471 1.38 9.29 -39.31
CA ALA A 471 0.12 8.60 -39.59
C ALA A 471 -0.13 7.47 -38.58
N VAL A 472 -1.35 7.37 -38.07
CA VAL A 472 -1.83 6.34 -37.13
C VAL A 472 -3.05 5.68 -37.75
N ASN A 473 -2.91 4.44 -38.20
CA ASN A 473 -3.97 3.72 -38.93
C ASN A 473 -4.50 2.51 -38.16
N GLU A 474 -3.83 2.15 -37.07
CA GLU A 474 -4.08 0.94 -36.27
C GLU A 474 -5.08 1.19 -35.12
N PHE A 475 -5.38 2.46 -34.82
CA PHE A 475 -6.21 2.87 -33.70
C PHE A 475 -7.26 3.88 -34.14
N ASP A 476 -8.44 3.83 -33.51
CA ASP A 476 -9.52 4.76 -33.77
C ASP A 476 -9.24 6.15 -33.15
N ILE A 477 -9.94 7.17 -33.68
CA ILE A 477 -9.78 8.57 -33.28
C ILE A 477 -9.98 8.78 -31.76
N SER A 478 -10.90 8.04 -31.12
CA SER A 478 -11.17 8.21 -29.69
C SER A 478 -10.02 7.69 -28.83
N THR A 479 -9.46 6.53 -29.18
CA THR A 479 -8.26 5.97 -28.55
C THR A 479 -7.05 6.90 -28.71
N VAL A 480 -6.82 7.42 -29.92
CA VAL A 480 -5.76 8.40 -30.19
C VAL A 480 -5.96 9.69 -29.39
N ARG A 481 -7.21 10.16 -29.27
CA ARG A 481 -7.52 11.36 -28.47
C ARG A 481 -7.25 11.14 -26.99
N SER A 482 -7.58 9.98 -26.42
CA SER A 482 -7.26 9.65 -25.03
C SER A 482 -5.75 9.60 -24.79
N MET A 483 -4.97 9.02 -25.72
CA MET A 483 -3.51 9.06 -25.65
C MET A 483 -2.98 10.49 -25.67
N ILE A 484 -3.47 11.35 -26.58
CA ILE A 484 -3.05 12.76 -26.66
C ILE A 484 -3.45 13.52 -25.40
N SER A 485 -4.66 13.31 -24.89
CA SER A 485 -5.14 13.93 -23.65
C SER A 485 -4.19 13.61 -22.50
N PHE A 486 -3.79 12.34 -22.38
CA PHE A 486 -2.81 11.90 -21.39
C PHE A 486 -1.46 12.58 -21.58
N LEU A 487 -0.91 12.60 -22.79
CA LEU A 487 0.40 13.20 -23.07
C LEU A 487 0.48 14.69 -22.68
N TYR A 488 -0.65 15.41 -22.66
CA TYR A 488 -0.70 16.83 -22.30
C TYR A 488 -1.09 17.08 -20.84
N THR A 489 -1.85 16.19 -20.23
CA THR A 489 -2.50 16.43 -18.93
C THR A 489 -2.10 15.46 -17.84
N GLY A 490 -1.48 14.33 -18.20
CA GLY A 490 -1.25 13.20 -17.32
C GLY A 490 -2.49 12.31 -17.10
N GLU A 491 -3.62 12.63 -17.74
CA GLU A 491 -4.89 11.95 -17.49
C GLU A 491 -5.71 11.76 -18.78
N TYR A 492 -6.65 10.82 -18.81
CA TYR A 492 -7.63 10.70 -19.90
C TYR A 492 -9.00 10.30 -19.37
N ARG A 493 -10.05 10.68 -20.11
CA ARG A 493 -11.45 10.33 -19.81
C ARG A 493 -12.05 9.55 -20.97
N ILE A 494 -12.96 8.65 -20.63
CA ILE A 494 -13.84 7.96 -21.58
C ILE A 494 -15.24 8.52 -21.35
N ASP A 495 -15.74 9.28 -22.31
CA ASP A 495 -17.09 9.83 -22.21
C ASP A 495 -18.11 8.74 -22.57
N SER A 496 -19.02 8.43 -21.65
CA SER A 496 -20.13 7.49 -21.87
C SER A 496 -21.31 8.12 -22.64
N SER A 497 -21.22 9.40 -23.02
CA SER A 497 -22.32 10.09 -23.67
C SER A 497 -22.44 9.74 -25.16
N HIS A 498 -23.70 9.64 -25.58
CA HIS A 498 -24.18 9.29 -26.92
C HIS A 498 -23.81 10.29 -28.04
N GLU A 499 -22.66 10.98 -27.98
CA GLU A 499 -22.25 12.00 -28.94
C GLU A 499 -21.18 11.54 -29.94
N ALA A 500 -20.43 10.47 -29.66
CA ALA A 500 -19.44 9.94 -30.63
C ALA A 500 -20.06 9.27 -31.87
N ARG A 501 -21.38 9.00 -31.85
CA ARG A 501 -22.11 8.37 -32.98
C ARG A 501 -22.65 9.35 -34.03
N ARG A 502 -22.38 10.66 -33.92
CA ARG A 502 -22.96 11.69 -34.81
C ARG A 502 -22.04 12.28 -35.88
N THR A 503 -20.81 11.81 -36.06
CA THR A 503 -19.92 12.34 -37.12
C THR A 503 -20.09 11.67 -38.49
N LEU A 504 -21.30 11.20 -38.81
CA LEU A 504 -21.69 10.80 -40.17
C LEU A 504 -23.16 11.14 -40.45
N THR A 505 -23.58 12.42 -40.31
CA THR A 505 -24.51 13.09 -41.25
C THR A 505 -24.85 14.52 -40.78
N LYS A 506 -24.44 15.49 -41.60
CA LYS A 506 -25.10 16.77 -41.97
C LYS A 506 -25.85 17.63 -40.91
N MET A 507 -25.40 18.88 -40.83
CA MET A 507 -26.12 20.15 -40.62
C MET A 507 -27.64 20.07 -40.37
N GLU A 508 -28.09 20.58 -39.20
CA GLU A 508 -29.04 21.71 -39.10
C GLU A 508 -29.24 22.16 -37.63
N TYR A 509 -29.48 23.45 -37.46
CA TYR A 509 -29.82 24.15 -36.20
C TYR A 509 -31.16 23.67 -35.61
N LEU A 510 -31.30 23.64 -34.28
CA LEU A 510 -32.40 24.27 -33.51
C LEU A 510 -32.21 24.10 -31.99
N GLU A 511 -32.73 25.09 -31.26
CA GLU A 511 -32.60 25.42 -29.83
C GLU A 511 -33.47 24.57 -28.89
N ASP A 512 -33.16 24.71 -27.58
CA ASP A 512 -33.92 24.32 -26.37
C ASP A 512 -34.15 22.84 -26.06
N SER A 513 -33.50 22.34 -24.99
CA SER A 513 -34.16 21.63 -23.88
C SER A 513 -33.17 21.20 -22.77
N GLU A 514 -33.51 21.63 -21.55
CA GLU A 514 -33.32 21.04 -20.21
C GLU A 514 -32.11 20.12 -19.91
N GLU A 515 -31.31 20.52 -18.92
CA GLU A 515 -30.34 19.64 -18.23
C GLU A 515 -31.03 18.44 -17.58
N PRO A 516 -30.52 17.19 -17.74
CA PRO A 516 -30.96 16.07 -16.91
C PRO A 516 -30.14 15.95 -15.63
N SER A 517 -30.85 15.56 -14.58
CA SER A 517 -30.43 15.37 -13.20
C SER A 517 -29.51 14.18 -12.93
N LEU A 518 -28.80 14.27 -11.79
CA LEU A 518 -28.10 13.23 -11.02
C LEU A 518 -28.67 11.80 -11.15
N GLY A 519 -27.75 10.82 -11.30
CA GLY A 519 -27.93 9.43 -10.87
C GLY A 519 -28.66 8.50 -11.85
N THR A 520 -27.93 7.95 -12.82
CA THR A 520 -28.38 6.78 -13.59
C THR A 520 -27.31 5.69 -13.52
N GLU A 521 -27.70 4.49 -13.08
CA GLU A 521 -26.84 3.29 -13.16
C GLU A 521 -26.48 3.04 -14.63
N LEU A 522 -25.19 2.81 -14.91
CA LEU A 522 -24.70 2.47 -16.24
C LEU A 522 -25.34 1.15 -16.70
N THR A 523 -25.77 1.08 -17.97
CA THR A 523 -26.22 -0.18 -18.54
C THR A 523 -25.04 -1.15 -18.71
N ALA A 524 -25.33 -2.46 -18.76
CA ALA A 524 -24.32 -3.48 -19.01
C ALA A 524 -23.54 -3.21 -20.31
N ASN A 525 -24.22 -2.72 -21.36
CA ASN A 525 -23.60 -2.37 -22.63
C ASN A 525 -22.66 -1.17 -22.53
N GLU A 526 -23.03 -0.12 -21.79
CA GLU A 526 -22.15 1.03 -21.57
C GLU A 526 -20.90 0.63 -20.78
N THR A 527 -21.06 -0.25 -19.80
CA THR A 527 -19.94 -0.81 -19.03
C THR A 527 -18.96 -1.58 -19.93
N VAL A 528 -19.46 -2.40 -20.87
CA VAL A 528 -18.59 -3.09 -21.84
C VAL A 528 -17.81 -2.11 -22.69
N GLU A 529 -18.47 -1.09 -23.24
CA GLU A 529 -17.79 -0.13 -24.12
C GLU A 529 -16.72 0.67 -23.38
N ILE A 530 -16.95 1.02 -22.11
CA ILE A 530 -15.93 1.68 -21.27
C ILE A 530 -14.74 0.74 -21.02
N LEU A 531 -14.99 -0.52 -20.68
CA LEU A 531 -13.93 -1.52 -20.49
C LEU A 531 -13.11 -1.73 -21.77
N LEU A 532 -13.77 -1.86 -22.92
CA LEU A 532 -13.10 -1.98 -24.22
C LEU A 532 -12.29 -0.74 -24.55
N ALA A 533 -12.79 0.46 -24.25
CA ALA A 533 -12.05 1.70 -24.46
C ALA A 533 -10.75 1.74 -23.64
N HIS A 534 -10.77 1.30 -22.38
CA HIS A 534 -9.55 1.20 -21.57
C HIS A 534 -8.56 0.17 -22.10
N ILE A 535 -9.03 -0.98 -22.61
CA ILE A 535 -8.17 -1.99 -23.25
C ILE A 535 -7.47 -1.40 -24.49
N ARG A 536 -8.20 -0.61 -25.30
CA ARG A 536 -7.64 0.07 -26.49
C ARG A 536 -6.67 1.17 -26.13
N VAL A 537 -6.93 1.95 -25.08
CA VAL A 537 -5.99 2.96 -24.58
C VAL A 537 -4.71 2.29 -24.05
N ASN A 538 -4.83 1.14 -23.39
CA ASN A 538 -3.66 0.36 -22.99
C ASN A 538 -2.89 -0.18 -24.22
N ALA A 539 -3.59 -0.64 -25.26
CA ALA A 539 -2.97 -1.13 -26.50
C ALA A 539 -2.19 -0.04 -27.26
N ILE A 540 -2.75 1.16 -27.41
CA ILE A 540 -2.03 2.28 -28.06
C ILE A 540 -0.84 2.74 -27.23
N ALA A 541 -0.94 2.67 -25.91
CA ALA A 541 0.16 2.99 -25.00
C ALA A 541 1.32 2.00 -25.15
N ASP A 542 1.04 0.70 -25.20
CA ASP A 542 2.04 -0.34 -25.48
C ASP A 542 2.68 -0.14 -26.86
N TYR A 543 1.87 0.12 -27.89
CA TYR A 543 2.35 0.33 -29.27
C TYR A 543 3.34 1.49 -29.39
N TYR A 544 3.08 2.61 -28.70
CA TYR A 544 3.97 3.78 -28.69
C TYR A 544 4.96 3.79 -27.52
N ASN A 545 5.02 2.72 -26.73
CA ASN A 545 5.87 2.60 -25.55
C ASN A 545 5.71 3.77 -24.55
N ILE A 546 4.47 4.06 -24.18
CA ILE A 546 4.07 5.07 -23.20
C ILE A 546 3.68 4.34 -21.91
N GLU A 547 4.67 3.92 -21.13
CA GLU A 547 4.46 3.01 -20.00
C GLU A 547 3.47 3.54 -18.95
N SER A 548 3.53 4.84 -18.64
CA SER A 548 2.66 5.49 -17.67
C SER A 548 1.18 5.50 -18.10
N LEU A 549 0.90 5.64 -19.40
CA LEU A 549 -0.46 5.52 -19.94
C LEU A 549 -0.95 4.07 -19.89
N ALA A 550 -0.09 3.10 -20.20
CA ALA A 550 -0.43 1.69 -20.11
C ALA A 550 -0.81 1.31 -18.67
N GLN A 551 -0.04 1.78 -17.70
CA GLN A 551 -0.31 1.61 -16.26
C GLN A 551 -1.65 2.24 -15.84
N LEU A 552 -1.88 3.51 -16.20
CA LEU A 552 -3.12 4.21 -15.87
C LEU A 552 -4.34 3.49 -16.46
N ALA A 553 -4.24 3.03 -17.72
CA ALA A 553 -5.33 2.33 -18.38
C ALA A 553 -5.62 0.95 -17.79
N ALA A 554 -4.59 0.21 -17.40
CA ALA A 554 -4.75 -1.06 -16.69
C ALA A 554 -5.38 -0.86 -15.31
N SER A 555 -4.99 0.20 -14.58
CA SER A 555 -5.57 0.55 -13.28
C SER A 555 -7.06 0.89 -13.39
N LYS A 556 -7.43 1.78 -14.31
CA LYS A 556 -8.85 2.14 -14.55
C LYS A 556 -9.69 0.94 -14.99
N PHE A 557 -9.13 0.04 -15.81
CA PHE A 557 -9.78 -1.22 -16.16
C PHE A 557 -10.03 -2.08 -14.92
N GLN A 558 -9.01 -2.23 -14.06
CA GLN A 558 -9.08 -3.03 -12.84
C GLN A 558 -10.19 -2.52 -11.90
N THR A 559 -10.27 -1.21 -11.67
CA THR A 559 -11.32 -0.59 -10.83
C THR A 559 -12.73 -0.92 -11.30
N ILE A 560 -12.97 -0.99 -12.62
CA ILE A 560 -14.32 -1.27 -13.13
C ILE A 560 -14.69 -2.76 -13.00
N ILE A 561 -13.71 -3.67 -13.05
CA ILE A 561 -13.97 -5.10 -12.91
C ILE A 561 -13.97 -5.59 -11.46
N GLU A 562 -13.70 -4.73 -10.48
CA GLU A 562 -13.72 -5.03 -9.04
C GLU A 562 -15.09 -5.51 -8.52
N ASP A 563 -16.19 -5.18 -9.19
CA ASP A 563 -17.53 -5.69 -8.83
C ASP A 563 -17.91 -6.99 -9.55
N GLY A 564 -17.02 -7.50 -10.42
CA GLY A 564 -17.22 -8.77 -11.10
C GLY A 564 -18.20 -8.62 -12.24
N PRO A 565 -17.74 -8.32 -13.47
CA PRO A 565 -18.64 -8.06 -14.58
C PRO A 565 -19.51 -9.27 -14.92
N ASP A 566 -20.64 -9.00 -15.57
CA ASP A 566 -21.50 -10.05 -16.10
C ASP A 566 -20.69 -11.01 -16.98
N VAL A 567 -20.90 -12.31 -16.82
CA VAL A 567 -20.18 -13.32 -17.59
C VAL A 567 -20.45 -13.17 -19.09
N GLU A 568 -21.62 -12.64 -19.46
CA GLU A 568 -22.01 -12.41 -20.85
C GLU A 568 -21.09 -11.41 -21.57
N ILE A 569 -20.40 -10.53 -20.84
CA ILE A 569 -19.52 -9.51 -21.43
C ILE A 569 -18.07 -9.98 -21.59
N LEU A 570 -17.66 -11.02 -20.85
CA LEU A 570 -16.28 -11.51 -20.81
C LEU A 570 -15.74 -12.00 -22.17
N PRO A 571 -16.51 -12.69 -23.04
CA PRO A 571 -15.99 -13.10 -24.35
C PRO A 571 -15.50 -11.90 -25.18
N ARG A 572 -16.20 -10.76 -25.12
CA ARG A 572 -15.80 -9.54 -25.86
C ARG A 572 -14.49 -8.96 -25.32
N ILE A 573 -14.32 -8.95 -23.99
CA ILE A 573 -13.10 -8.47 -23.32
C ILE A 573 -11.92 -9.38 -23.68
N ILE A 574 -12.10 -10.70 -23.60
CA ILE A 574 -11.06 -11.68 -23.96
C ILE A 574 -10.69 -11.53 -25.42
N GLN A 575 -11.66 -11.33 -26.32
CA GLN A 575 -11.39 -11.11 -27.74
C GLN A 575 -10.56 -9.85 -27.99
N GLU A 576 -10.94 -8.72 -27.39
CA GLU A 576 -10.24 -7.45 -27.57
C GLU A 576 -8.79 -7.54 -27.07
N VAL A 577 -8.57 -8.14 -25.90
CA VAL A 577 -7.21 -8.33 -25.34
C VAL A 577 -6.40 -9.30 -26.21
N SER A 578 -7.04 -10.35 -26.72
CA SER A 578 -6.44 -11.32 -27.63
C SER A 578 -5.97 -10.69 -28.95
N THR A 579 -6.72 -9.73 -29.51
CA THR A 579 -6.42 -9.14 -30.82
C THR A 579 -5.44 -7.97 -30.75
N SER A 580 -5.59 -7.08 -29.77
CA SER A 580 -4.96 -5.76 -29.81
C SER A 580 -3.94 -5.52 -28.70
N ASN A 581 -3.78 -6.45 -27.74
CA ASN A 581 -3.07 -6.15 -26.51
C ASN A 581 -1.95 -7.14 -26.15
N ARG A 582 -0.74 -6.63 -25.86
CA ARG A 582 0.43 -7.40 -25.43
C ARG A 582 0.91 -7.07 -24.01
N ASP A 583 0.21 -6.20 -23.30
CA ASP A 583 0.55 -5.83 -21.92
C ASP A 583 0.32 -7.04 -20.99
N ALA A 584 1.40 -7.50 -20.37
CA ALA A 584 1.39 -8.70 -19.56
C ALA A 584 0.52 -8.57 -18.30
N ARG A 585 0.29 -7.36 -17.78
CA ARG A 585 -0.53 -7.12 -16.57
C ARG A 585 -1.99 -7.22 -16.93
N LEU A 586 -2.44 -6.51 -17.97
CA LEU A 586 -3.82 -6.56 -18.44
C LEU A 586 -4.22 -7.98 -18.88
N GLN A 587 -3.33 -8.66 -19.61
CA GLN A 587 -3.54 -10.07 -19.95
C GLN A 587 -3.68 -10.97 -18.71
N SER A 588 -2.96 -10.68 -17.63
CA SER A 588 -3.05 -11.47 -16.40
C SER A 588 -4.34 -11.18 -15.63
N SER A 589 -4.77 -9.92 -15.53
CA SER A 589 -6.07 -9.56 -14.94
C SER A 589 -7.23 -10.23 -15.67
N VAL A 590 -7.22 -10.20 -17.01
CA VAL A 590 -8.25 -10.82 -17.85
C VAL A 590 -8.20 -12.35 -17.75
N ALA A 591 -6.99 -12.94 -17.69
CA ALA A 591 -6.83 -14.37 -17.51
C ALA A 591 -7.36 -14.86 -16.16
N SER A 592 -7.10 -14.12 -15.08
CA SER A 592 -7.60 -14.44 -13.74
C SER A 592 -9.12 -14.33 -13.68
N LEU A 593 -9.70 -13.27 -14.27
CA LEU A 593 -11.16 -13.10 -14.35
C LEU A 593 -11.82 -14.23 -15.17
N ALA A 594 -11.23 -14.60 -16.30
CA ALA A 594 -11.70 -15.70 -17.14
C ALA A 594 -11.60 -17.06 -16.41
N ALA A 595 -10.50 -17.30 -15.70
CA ALA A 595 -10.31 -18.53 -14.93
C ALA A 595 -11.31 -18.66 -13.78
N LEU A 596 -11.67 -17.55 -13.12
CA LEU A 596 -12.66 -17.52 -12.05
C LEU A 596 -14.07 -17.87 -12.57
N ARG A 597 -14.40 -17.47 -13.80
CA ARG A 597 -15.72 -17.67 -14.42
C ARG A 597 -15.73 -18.76 -15.48
N ILE A 598 -14.71 -19.62 -15.51
CA ILE A 598 -14.49 -20.56 -16.62
C ILE A 598 -15.66 -21.50 -16.84
N ASP A 599 -16.30 -21.97 -15.77
CA ASP A 599 -17.46 -22.87 -15.84
C ASP A 599 -18.67 -22.21 -16.50
N ASP A 600 -18.89 -20.92 -16.25
CA ASP A 600 -19.98 -20.16 -16.87
C ASP A 600 -19.62 -19.73 -18.29
N LEU A 601 -18.37 -19.32 -18.53
CA LEU A 601 -17.84 -18.99 -19.85
C LEU A 601 -17.97 -20.16 -20.83
N CYS A 602 -17.62 -21.39 -20.42
CA CYS A 602 -17.73 -22.57 -21.27
C CYS A 602 -19.17 -22.88 -21.72
N LYS A 603 -20.19 -22.36 -21.02
CA LYS A 603 -21.62 -22.50 -21.39
C LYS A 603 -22.05 -21.46 -22.42
N LEU A 604 -21.28 -20.40 -22.65
CA LEU A 604 -21.62 -19.34 -23.61
C LEU A 604 -21.19 -19.75 -25.03
N PRO A 605 -22.11 -19.74 -26.02
CA PRO A 605 -21.75 -19.98 -27.42
C PRO A 605 -20.66 -19.01 -27.92
N ALA A 606 -20.73 -17.74 -27.51
CA ALA A 606 -19.76 -16.72 -27.87
C ALA A 606 -18.33 -17.02 -27.39
N PHE A 607 -18.15 -17.80 -26.33
CA PHE A 607 -16.83 -18.23 -25.87
C PHE A 607 -16.32 -19.45 -26.66
N GLN A 608 -17.21 -20.34 -27.09
CA GLN A 608 -16.86 -21.53 -27.87
C GLN A 608 -16.36 -21.18 -29.28
N GLU A 609 -16.82 -20.06 -29.83
CA GLU A 609 -16.43 -19.54 -31.14
C GLU A 609 -15.23 -18.57 -31.07
N LEU A 610 -14.70 -18.30 -29.86
CA LEU A 610 -13.68 -17.29 -29.61
C LEU A 610 -12.28 -17.73 -30.07
N GLU A 611 -11.58 -16.88 -30.81
CA GLU A 611 -10.17 -17.10 -31.13
C GLU A 611 -9.26 -16.35 -30.12
N ILE A 612 -8.64 -17.13 -29.24
CA ILE A 612 -7.77 -16.62 -28.17
C ILE A 612 -6.30 -16.81 -28.55
N GLU A 613 -5.51 -15.75 -28.43
CA GLU A 613 -4.07 -15.78 -28.63
C GLU A 613 -3.41 -16.79 -27.68
N HIS A 614 -2.35 -17.45 -28.14
CA HIS A 614 -1.76 -18.60 -27.47
C HIS A 614 -1.15 -18.27 -26.10
N SER A 615 -0.55 -17.10 -25.92
CA SER A 615 -0.03 -16.65 -24.62
C SER A 615 -1.14 -16.35 -23.62
N LEU A 616 -2.24 -15.72 -24.05
CA LEU A 616 -3.42 -15.49 -23.21
C LEU A 616 -4.11 -16.80 -22.84
N THR A 617 -4.22 -17.73 -23.78
CA THR A 617 -4.74 -19.09 -23.55
C THR A 617 -3.94 -19.82 -22.47
N LYS A 618 -2.60 -19.75 -22.54
CA LYS A 618 -1.72 -20.34 -21.51
C LYS A 618 -1.93 -19.70 -20.14
N LYS A 619 -2.09 -18.38 -20.06
CA LYS A 619 -2.37 -17.66 -18.82
C LYS A 619 -3.70 -18.10 -18.21
N ILE A 620 -4.77 -18.18 -19.02
CA ILE A 620 -6.08 -18.66 -18.57
C ILE A 620 -5.98 -20.09 -18.03
N LEU A 621 -5.33 -21.00 -18.76
CA LEU A 621 -5.15 -22.40 -18.32
C LEU A 621 -4.33 -22.52 -17.04
N PHE A 622 -3.27 -21.72 -16.91
CA PHE A 622 -2.45 -21.67 -15.71
C PHE A 622 -3.27 -21.17 -14.50
N ASP A 623 -4.03 -20.10 -14.68
CA ASP A 623 -4.90 -19.56 -13.62
C ASP A 623 -6.05 -20.52 -13.28
N CYS A 624 -6.62 -21.24 -14.23
CA CYS A 624 -7.56 -22.33 -13.93
C CYS A 624 -6.91 -23.43 -13.06
N GLY A 625 -5.65 -23.78 -13.34
CA GLY A 625 -4.87 -24.72 -12.54
C GLY A 625 -4.61 -24.21 -11.13
N ARG A 626 -4.26 -22.93 -11.00
CA ARG A 626 -4.05 -22.23 -9.71
C ARG A 626 -5.33 -22.18 -8.89
N SER A 627 -6.45 -21.75 -9.50
CA SER A 627 -7.77 -21.74 -8.86
C SER A 627 -8.18 -23.12 -8.36
N LYS A 628 -7.95 -24.17 -9.15
CA LYS A 628 -8.20 -25.56 -8.73
C LYS A 628 -7.35 -25.96 -7.53
N GLU A 629 -6.09 -25.58 -7.48
CA GLU A 629 -5.21 -25.92 -6.35
C GLU A 629 -5.61 -25.15 -5.09
N LEU A 630 -5.97 -23.87 -5.22
CA LEU A 630 -6.54 -23.07 -4.14
C LEU A 630 -7.84 -23.70 -3.60
N PHE A 631 -8.74 -24.15 -4.48
CA PHE A 631 -9.95 -24.86 -4.08
C PHE A 631 -9.65 -26.19 -3.37
N LYS A 632 -8.60 -26.93 -3.77
CA LYS A 632 -8.20 -28.15 -3.04
C LYS A 632 -7.65 -27.84 -1.67
N VAL A 633 -6.81 -26.82 -1.54
CA VAL A 633 -6.24 -26.40 -0.25
C VAL A 633 -7.37 -25.93 0.67
N ALA A 634 -8.30 -25.11 0.17
CA ALA A 634 -9.48 -24.68 0.91
C ALA A 634 -10.38 -25.87 1.29
N LEU A 635 -10.57 -26.84 0.38
CA LEU A 635 -11.32 -28.06 0.66
C LEU A 635 -10.63 -28.93 1.72
N GLN A 636 -9.31 -29.05 1.69
CA GLN A 636 -8.53 -29.80 2.70
C GLN A 636 -8.59 -29.11 4.06
N ALA A 637 -8.44 -27.79 4.11
CA ALA A 637 -8.59 -27.00 5.34
C ALA A 637 -10.01 -27.16 5.91
N SER A 638 -11.04 -27.09 5.06
CA SER A 638 -12.43 -27.32 5.45
C SER A 638 -12.67 -28.75 5.94
N GLN A 639 -12.10 -29.76 5.27
CA GLN A 639 -12.18 -31.16 5.69
C GLN A 639 -11.51 -31.38 7.06
N GLN A 640 -10.38 -30.74 7.30
CA GLN A 640 -9.67 -30.83 8.58
C GLN A 640 -10.49 -30.18 9.71
N GLN A 641 -11.07 -29.01 9.46
CA GLN A 641 -12.00 -28.38 10.41
C GLN A 641 -13.24 -29.25 10.68
N VAL A 642 -13.78 -29.95 9.68
CA VAL A 642 -14.90 -30.89 9.89
C VAL A 642 -14.51 -32.07 10.78
N VAL A 643 -13.26 -32.56 10.70
CA VAL A 643 -12.76 -33.63 11.57
C VAL A 643 -12.61 -33.14 13.01
N GLU A 644 -11.97 -31.98 13.21
CA GLU A 644 -11.82 -31.34 14.52
C GLU A 644 -13.20 -31.04 15.16
N TYR A 645 -14.16 -30.62 14.33
CA TYR A 645 -15.53 -30.37 14.76
C TYR A 645 -16.29 -31.65 15.11
N ARG A 646 -16.06 -32.78 14.41
CA ARG A 646 -16.60 -34.10 14.77
C ARG A 646 -16.09 -34.59 16.11
N GLU A 647 -14.83 -34.29 16.45
CA GLU A 647 -14.26 -34.59 17.77
C GLU A 647 -14.83 -33.69 18.87
N ALA A 648 -15.21 -32.45 18.53
CA ALA A 648 -15.95 -31.55 19.43
C ALA A 648 -17.41 -32.00 19.64
N LEU A 649 -18.08 -32.50 18.59
CA LEU A 649 -19.45 -33.07 18.61
C LEU A 649 -19.61 -34.24 19.59
N THR A 650 -18.57 -35.05 19.80
CA THR A 650 -18.61 -36.11 20.83
C THR A 650 -18.68 -35.60 22.28
N LYS A 651 -18.60 -34.28 22.52
CA LYS A 651 -18.45 -33.70 23.86
C LYS A 651 -19.64 -32.84 24.35
N GLN A 652 -20.67 -32.50 23.55
CA GLN A 652 -21.84 -31.71 24.00
C GLN A 652 -23.08 -31.79 23.05
N SER A 653 -24.30 -31.72 23.61
CA SER A 653 -25.64 -31.80 22.96
C SER A 653 -26.23 -30.43 22.56
N ASP A 654 -27.32 -30.26 21.79
CA ASP A 654 -27.75 -30.78 20.47
C ASP A 654 -28.59 -29.67 19.73
N ALA A 655 -28.60 -28.42 20.22
CA ALA A 655 -29.45 -27.34 19.66
C ALA A 655 -28.66 -26.08 19.22
N GLU A 656 -27.57 -25.76 19.91
CA GLU A 656 -26.65 -24.66 19.55
C GLU A 656 -25.83 -24.98 18.28
N ILE A 657 -25.82 -26.27 17.91
CA ILE A 657 -25.07 -26.84 16.80
C ILE A 657 -25.66 -26.38 15.45
N VAL A 658 -26.99 -26.38 15.26
CA VAL A 658 -27.61 -26.02 13.96
C VAL A 658 -27.38 -24.56 13.58
N VAL A 659 -27.37 -23.66 14.57
CA VAL A 659 -27.10 -22.23 14.37
C VAL A 659 -25.62 -21.99 14.02
N ARG A 660 -24.71 -22.71 14.69
CA ARG A 660 -23.27 -22.64 14.39
C ARG A 660 -22.90 -23.31 13.07
N THR A 661 -23.54 -24.41 12.70
CA THR A 661 -23.32 -25.07 11.40
C THR A 661 -23.73 -24.17 10.23
N SER A 662 -24.82 -23.42 10.37
CA SER A 662 -25.23 -22.42 9.36
C SER A 662 -24.24 -21.26 9.27
N ALA A 663 -23.69 -20.79 10.39
CA ALA A 663 -22.70 -19.71 10.42
C ALA A 663 -21.36 -20.12 9.80
N VAL A 664 -20.86 -21.33 10.09
CA VAL A 664 -19.59 -21.84 9.55
C VAL A 664 -19.69 -22.17 8.06
N ILE A 665 -20.84 -22.64 7.56
CA ILE A 665 -21.06 -22.80 6.11
C ILE A 665 -21.07 -21.44 5.40
N MET A 666 -21.64 -20.40 6.03
CA MET A 666 -21.62 -19.02 5.50
C MET A 666 -20.20 -18.45 5.49
N GLU A 667 -19.39 -18.78 6.49
CA GLU A 667 -17.98 -18.36 6.63
C GLU A 667 -17.08 -19.08 5.61
N LEU A 668 -17.28 -20.39 5.42
CA LEU A 668 -16.58 -21.20 4.40
C LEU A 668 -16.94 -20.77 2.96
N LEU A 669 -18.15 -20.27 2.73
CA LEU A 669 -18.56 -19.72 1.43
C LEU A 669 -18.07 -18.28 1.22
N GLY A 670 -17.88 -17.52 2.31
CA GLY A 670 -17.29 -16.17 2.28
C GLY A 670 -15.77 -16.15 2.06
N LEU A 671 -15.06 -17.20 2.51
CA LEU A 671 -13.60 -17.34 2.33
C LEU A 671 -13.16 -17.70 0.90
N ALA A 672 -14.10 -18.06 0.01
CA ALA A 672 -13.77 -18.48 -1.35
C ALA A 672 -13.58 -17.31 -2.33
N ASN A 673 -14.36 -16.22 -2.21
CA ASN A 673 -14.25 -14.97 -2.98
C ASN A 673 -15.46 -14.06 -2.67
N PRO A 674 -15.35 -12.71 -2.62
CA PRO A 674 -16.51 -11.82 -2.62
C PRO A 674 -17.51 -11.99 -3.80
N TYR A 675 -17.14 -12.62 -4.92
CA TYR A 675 -18.02 -12.80 -6.10
C TYR A 675 -19.03 -13.98 -6.03
N LEU A 676 -19.03 -14.83 -5.00
CA LEU A 676 -19.84 -16.07 -4.96
C LEU A 676 -21.18 -15.97 -4.22
N THR A 677 -21.51 -14.80 -3.69
CA THR A 677 -22.60 -14.58 -2.73
C THR A 677 -24.01 -14.85 -3.30
N ILE A 678 -24.23 -14.72 -4.62
CA ILE A 678 -25.58 -14.82 -5.24
C ILE A 678 -25.98 -16.26 -5.61
N CYS A 679 -25.03 -17.12 -6.00
CA CYS A 679 -25.31 -18.53 -6.31
C CYS A 679 -25.49 -19.38 -5.04
N ALA A 680 -24.71 -19.07 -4.00
CA ALA A 680 -24.83 -19.69 -2.69
C ALA A 680 -26.23 -19.44 -2.06
N ALA A 681 -26.79 -18.24 -2.20
CA ALA A 681 -28.12 -17.90 -1.67
C ALA A 681 -29.25 -18.77 -2.25
N ARG A 682 -29.16 -19.20 -3.52
CA ARG A 682 -30.17 -20.06 -4.17
C ARG A 682 -30.08 -21.52 -3.75
N ILE A 683 -28.87 -22.02 -3.47
CA ILE A 683 -28.64 -23.39 -3.01
C ILE A 683 -29.04 -23.53 -1.53
N VAL A 684 -28.77 -22.51 -0.72
CA VAL A 684 -29.18 -22.43 0.69
C VAL A 684 -30.72 -22.33 0.81
N ALA A 685 -31.41 -21.61 -0.06
CA ALA A 685 -32.87 -21.57 -0.09
C ALA A 685 -33.50 -22.94 -0.40
N ALA A 686 -32.86 -23.76 -1.23
CA ALA A 686 -33.29 -25.14 -1.52
C ALA A 686 -33.04 -26.09 -0.34
N GLY A 687 -31.88 -25.98 0.32
CA GLY A 687 -31.52 -26.81 1.48
C GLY A 687 -32.31 -26.49 2.76
N ILE A 688 -32.66 -25.20 2.98
CA ILE A 688 -33.55 -24.80 4.08
C ILE A 688 -34.96 -25.37 3.85
N LEU A 689 -35.43 -25.45 2.60
CA LEU A 689 -36.74 -26.04 2.26
C LEU A 689 -36.78 -27.55 2.56
N GLU A 690 -35.71 -28.28 2.26
CA GLU A 690 -35.58 -29.71 2.60
C GLU A 690 -35.47 -29.95 4.11
N ALA A 691 -34.67 -29.16 4.83
CA ALA A 691 -34.52 -29.27 6.29
C ALA A 691 -35.82 -28.92 7.05
N SER A 692 -36.58 -27.95 6.54
CA SER A 692 -37.90 -27.58 7.06
C SER A 692 -38.94 -28.70 6.86
N THR A 693 -38.77 -29.50 5.79
CA THR A 693 -39.66 -30.62 5.48
C THR A 693 -39.36 -31.85 6.36
N LEU A 694 -38.10 -32.05 6.76
CA LEU A 694 -37.70 -33.10 7.70
C LEU A 694 -38.14 -32.83 9.14
N MET A 695 -38.18 -31.57 9.59
CA MET A 695 -38.69 -31.21 10.93
C MET A 695 -40.22 -31.32 11.07
N PHE A 696 -40.96 -31.34 9.96
CA PHE A 696 -42.43 -31.50 9.98
C PHE A 696 -42.89 -32.98 10.07
N TYR A 697 -41.96 -33.94 9.91
CA TYR A 697 -42.25 -35.39 9.90
C TYR A 697 -41.70 -36.15 11.13
N GLN A 698 -41.13 -35.44 12.10
CA GLN A 698 -40.84 -35.93 13.46
C GLN A 698 -41.82 -35.27 14.44
#